data_AF-A0A938RFM0-F1
#
_entry.id   AF-A0A938RFM0-F1
#
_cell.length_a   1.000
_cell.length_b   1.000
_cell.length_c   1.000
_cell.angle_alpha   90.00
_cell.angle_beta   90.00
_cell.angle_gamma   90.00
#
_symmetry.space_group_name_H-M   'P 1'
#
loop_
_entity.id
_entity.type
_entity.pdbx_description
1 polymer ?
#
loop_
_entity_poly.entity_id
_entity_poly.type
_entity_poly.pdbx_seq_one_letter_code
_entity_poly.pdbx_strand_id
1 'polypeptide(L)'
;MQKYWKRTYFCALMLICILWSSDRAFGATETVILPVNLEYPFIRSALVNQLYKAPGERAIVIDEAQDECVHIELWAPEVSRERSTIKVGNNIIIRAGVPILGNCVGSFEWRGYIEVLQRPVLDEKSWQARFEIIDSRVYNVRRKPETIVGRFWNLIKTHVHPYLDQMRIELAPPLKEMKTVLPLVFAPEQRRAVDLWLGTIKPGPVRVEESGVKVNLLLDVEASPQPSVPAAELSPSEIERLAHAWETWDAFFVFEIEALIGQPITGVERRDLLEMLLENRHDFFQALDNRSIGPDLVRRQFVRTWQRLAQILRKYLVNRKPLPAFSYLAFFTASDALVVLDKLGPSLGLEISRDGLIRLARLLSTDATDPILSYSYLLDPGLREFLGLGPPIDESGPTSDLQELDLPLEPEKNSLIDDRRSWLVRFLFPQAWAKPPDVLDQVKQWIPPARNANPYIGKVRTLLDGAADTLLAADPLTGEDNSFFHRLLLATAWQESCWRQFIVQDGKLRYLISYNRSSVGLMQINERVWRGIYRVESLRWNIGYNVKAGTEILNLYLRTFALKEINPRTPAELDTVAQVAYAMYNGGPGQLKKFMERKRGNALYKSDRLFLEKYTAAKAGRFTELAHCLTGN
;
A
#
# COMPACT_ATOMS: atom_id res chain seq x y z
N MET A 1 1.32 79.41 22.80
CA MET A 1 0.71 78.17 23.35
C MET A 1 0.10 77.24 22.29
N GLN A 2 -0.46 77.73 21.18
CA GLN A 2 -1.10 76.87 20.15
C GLN A 2 -0.15 75.95 19.33
N LYS A 3 1.15 76.25 19.27
CA LYS A 3 2.13 75.49 18.47
C LYS A 3 2.71 74.25 19.19
N TYR A 4 2.63 74.22 20.53
CA TYR A 4 3.06 73.08 21.33
C TYR A 4 1.99 71.97 21.38
N TRP A 5 0.71 72.33 21.38
CA TRP A 5 -0.38 71.35 21.45
C TRP A 5 -0.49 70.47 20.18
N LYS A 6 -0.26 71.02 18.99
CA LYS A 6 -0.32 70.23 17.74
C LYS A 6 0.79 69.18 17.60
N ARG A 7 1.97 69.39 18.20
CA ARG A 7 3.06 68.41 18.18
C ARG A 7 2.81 67.24 19.12
N THR A 8 2.24 67.50 20.30
CA THR A 8 1.94 66.44 21.27
C THR A 8 0.81 65.52 20.79
N TYR A 9 -0.22 66.06 20.12
CA TYR A 9 -1.28 65.25 19.52
C TYR A 9 -0.80 64.42 18.33
N PHE A 10 0.14 64.90 17.52
CA PHE A 10 0.68 64.14 16.39
C PHE A 10 1.61 63.01 16.85
N CYS A 11 2.43 63.24 17.88
CA CYS A 11 3.24 62.19 18.51
C CYS A 11 2.38 61.18 19.28
N ALA A 12 1.31 61.62 19.94
CA ALA A 12 0.36 60.72 20.61
C ALA A 12 -0.44 59.88 19.59
N LEU A 13 -0.87 60.45 18.46
CA LEU A 13 -1.51 59.69 17.38
C LEU A 13 -0.55 58.70 16.71
N MET A 14 0.73 59.05 16.53
CA MET A 14 1.71 58.10 15.99
C MET A 14 2.02 56.97 16.99
N LEU A 15 2.10 57.25 18.30
CA LEU A 15 2.26 56.20 19.31
C LEU A 15 1.01 55.31 19.41
N ILE A 16 -0.19 55.87 19.24
CA ILE A 16 -1.44 55.09 19.22
C ILE A 16 -1.51 54.24 17.94
N CYS A 17 -1.04 54.72 16.77
CA CYS A 17 -0.95 53.90 15.56
C CYS A 17 0.12 52.79 15.65
N ILE A 18 1.19 52.97 16.42
CA ILE A 18 2.20 51.91 16.68
C ILE A 18 1.68 50.91 17.74
N LEU A 19 0.81 51.35 18.65
CA LEU A 19 0.16 50.47 19.64
C LEU A 19 -1.12 49.79 19.11
N TRP A 20 -1.64 50.25 17.96
CA TRP A 20 -2.81 49.69 17.26
C TRP A 20 -2.44 49.04 15.92
N SER A 21 -1.14 48.85 15.63
CA SER A 21 -0.73 47.77 14.74
C SER A 21 -0.85 46.45 15.50
N SER A 22 -2.11 46.02 15.61
CA SER A 22 -2.54 44.70 16.06
C SER A 22 -1.63 43.61 15.49
N ASP A 23 -1.00 42.89 16.40
CA ASP A 23 -0.54 41.50 16.28
C ASP A 23 -0.11 41.08 14.87
N ARG A 24 1.13 41.43 14.51
CA ARG A 24 1.93 40.40 13.82
C ARG A 24 2.12 39.29 14.85
N ALA A 25 1.21 38.32 14.84
CA ALA A 25 1.44 37.04 15.48
C ALA A 25 2.79 36.54 14.95
N PHE A 26 3.85 36.70 15.75
CA PHE A 26 5.08 35.97 15.51
C PHE A 26 4.68 34.51 15.55
N GLY A 27 4.83 33.82 14.41
CA GLY A 27 4.58 32.38 14.35
C GLY A 27 5.39 31.72 15.45
N ALA A 28 4.76 30.90 16.28
CA ALA A 28 5.47 30.17 17.32
C ALA A 28 6.44 29.21 16.62
N THR A 29 7.74 29.41 16.83
CA THR A 29 8.74 28.45 16.37
C THR A 29 8.63 27.20 17.23
N GLU A 30 8.23 26.10 16.62
CA GLU A 30 8.16 24.79 17.25
C GLU A 30 9.35 23.94 16.79
N THR A 31 10.10 23.36 17.72
CA THR A 31 11.16 22.41 17.38
C THR A 31 10.56 21.01 17.27
N VAL A 32 10.62 20.46 16.06
CA VAL A 32 10.10 19.14 15.71
C VAL A 32 11.24 18.13 15.62
N ILE A 33 10.96 16.90 16.02
CA ILE A 33 11.92 15.80 15.99
C ILE A 33 11.62 14.91 14.77
N LEU A 34 12.48 14.97 13.76
CA LEU A 34 12.45 14.02 12.64
C LEU A 34 13.31 12.78 13.00
N PRO A 35 12.73 11.59 13.12
CA PRO A 35 13.49 10.40 13.47
C PRO A 35 14.15 9.78 12.23
N VAL A 36 15.45 9.56 12.31
CA VAL A 36 16.15 8.63 11.41
C VAL A 36 16.33 7.32 12.17
N ASN A 37 15.60 6.30 11.76
CA ASN A 37 15.69 4.97 12.35
C ASN A 37 16.73 4.15 11.59
N LEU A 38 17.75 3.69 12.32
CA LEU A 38 18.76 2.75 11.85
C LEU A 38 18.43 1.39 12.46
N GLU A 39 17.65 0.56 11.77
CA GLU A 39 17.23 -0.74 12.27
C GLU A 39 18.41 -1.69 12.43
N TYR A 40 18.34 -2.64 13.38
CA TYR A 40 19.43 -3.60 13.58
C TYR A 40 19.80 -4.40 12.32
N PRO A 41 18.85 -4.88 11.50
CA PRO A 41 19.17 -5.49 10.21
C PRO A 41 19.92 -4.54 9.25
N PHE A 42 19.59 -3.24 9.25
CA PHE A 42 20.27 -2.23 8.43
C PHE A 42 21.70 -2.02 8.91
N ILE A 43 21.90 -1.85 10.23
CA ILE A 43 23.22 -1.72 10.85
C ILE A 43 24.07 -2.96 10.54
N ARG A 44 23.53 -4.17 10.67
CA ARG A 44 24.22 -5.42 10.28
C ARG A 44 24.60 -5.41 8.79
N SER A 45 23.68 -5.02 7.91
CA SER A 45 23.93 -4.95 6.47
C SER A 45 25.07 -3.97 6.15
N ALA A 46 25.05 -2.78 6.78
CA ALA A 46 26.13 -1.80 6.67
C ALA A 46 27.48 -2.35 7.17
N LEU A 47 27.48 -3.04 8.33
CA LEU A 47 28.65 -3.68 8.92
C LEU A 47 29.25 -4.72 7.95
N VAL A 48 28.42 -5.62 7.43
CA VAL A 48 28.83 -6.68 6.49
C VAL A 48 29.42 -6.08 5.22
N ASN A 49 28.73 -5.11 4.61
CA ASN A 49 29.19 -4.50 3.36
C ASN A 49 30.50 -3.71 3.50
N GLN A 50 30.76 -3.12 4.68
CA GLN A 50 31.96 -2.31 4.91
C GLN A 50 33.15 -3.15 5.36
N LEU A 51 32.95 -4.12 6.25
CA LEU A 51 34.05 -4.84 6.90
C LEU A 51 34.15 -6.31 6.44
N TYR A 52 33.05 -7.01 6.20
CA TYR A 52 33.04 -8.46 5.94
C TYR A 52 33.01 -8.79 4.46
N LYS A 53 34.06 -8.36 3.74
CA LYS A 53 34.14 -8.45 2.28
C LYS A 53 34.57 -9.82 1.75
N ALA A 54 35.07 -10.71 2.60
CA ALA A 54 35.49 -12.05 2.18
C ALA A 54 34.27 -13.00 2.06
N PRO A 55 34.34 -14.05 1.21
CA PRO A 55 33.24 -14.97 0.99
C PRO A 55 32.68 -15.57 2.29
N GLY A 56 31.35 -15.67 2.39
CA GLY A 56 30.66 -16.21 3.56
C GLY A 56 30.56 -15.22 4.73
N GLU A 57 30.51 -13.91 4.45
CA GLU A 57 30.47 -12.83 5.46
C GLU A 57 31.63 -12.96 6.46
N ARG A 58 32.85 -13.06 5.91
CA ARG A 58 34.10 -13.19 6.67
C ARG A 58 34.92 -11.91 6.58
N ALA A 59 35.68 -11.64 7.62
CA ALA A 59 36.58 -10.50 7.72
C ALA A 59 37.95 -10.99 8.23
N ILE A 60 38.98 -10.81 7.42
CA ILE A 60 40.37 -11.01 7.84
C ILE A 60 40.84 -9.68 8.43
N VAL A 61 40.98 -9.62 9.75
CA VAL A 61 41.34 -8.41 10.50
C VAL A 61 42.83 -8.13 10.36
N ILE A 62 43.62 -9.18 10.48
CA ILE A 62 45.05 -9.21 10.20
C ILE A 62 45.39 -10.61 9.70
N ASP A 63 46.26 -10.67 8.69
CA ASP A 63 46.80 -11.91 8.16
C ASP A 63 48.30 -11.95 8.41
N GLU A 64 48.90 -13.14 8.38
CA GLU A 64 50.29 -13.45 8.75
C GLU A 64 51.33 -12.69 7.92
N ALA A 65 51.40 -11.36 8.07
CA ALA A 65 52.48 -10.53 7.58
C ALA A 65 53.75 -10.88 8.37
N GLN A 66 54.89 -10.88 7.69
CA GLN A 66 56.15 -11.52 8.10
C GLN A 66 56.72 -11.06 9.48
N ASP A 67 56.17 -10.02 10.10
CA ASP A 67 56.66 -9.46 11.36
C ASP A 67 55.78 -9.73 12.61
N GLU A 68 54.49 -10.04 12.47
CA GLU A 68 53.60 -10.18 13.65
C GLU A 68 53.18 -11.62 13.97
N CYS A 69 53.26 -12.57 13.02
CA CYS A 69 52.83 -13.97 13.22
C CYS A 69 51.45 -14.11 13.88
N VAL A 70 50.52 -13.23 13.50
CA VAL A 70 49.16 -13.19 14.01
C VAL A 70 48.19 -13.25 12.85
N HIS A 71 47.19 -14.12 12.98
CA HIS A 71 46.05 -14.19 12.08
C HIS A 71 44.78 -14.07 12.91
N ILE A 72 43.92 -13.11 12.58
CA ILE A 72 42.62 -12.93 13.22
C ILE A 72 41.55 -12.83 12.15
N GLU A 73 40.54 -13.67 12.31
CA GLU A 73 39.41 -13.72 11.41
C GLU A 73 38.09 -13.70 12.19
N LEU A 74 37.14 -12.90 11.70
CA LEU A 74 35.79 -12.76 12.21
C LEU A 74 34.78 -13.25 11.16
N TRP A 75 33.68 -13.86 11.60
CA TRP A 75 32.60 -14.23 10.68
C TRP A 75 31.23 -14.33 11.35
N ALA A 76 30.21 -14.30 10.49
CA ALA A 76 28.80 -14.33 10.87
C ALA A 76 28.45 -13.24 11.91
N PRO A 77 28.61 -11.96 11.54
CA PRO A 77 28.30 -10.86 12.45
C PRO A 77 26.80 -10.82 12.78
N GLU A 78 26.52 -10.58 14.06
CA GLU A 78 25.19 -10.37 14.62
C GLU A 78 25.14 -8.96 15.21
N VAL A 79 24.01 -8.26 15.04
CA VAL A 79 23.79 -6.93 15.63
C VAL A 79 22.47 -6.96 16.39
N SER A 80 22.50 -6.58 17.66
CA SER A 80 21.34 -6.59 18.54
C SER A 80 21.40 -5.47 19.57
N ARG A 81 20.32 -5.30 20.34
CA ARG A 81 20.28 -4.39 21.48
C ARG A 81 20.86 -5.05 22.74
N GLU A 82 21.60 -4.28 23.52
CA GLU A 82 21.77 -4.58 24.95
C GLU A 82 21.62 -3.30 25.77
N ARG A 83 20.48 -3.16 26.47
CA ARG A 83 20.12 -1.96 27.25
C ARG A 83 20.19 -0.68 26.42
N SER A 84 21.15 0.21 26.70
CA SER A 84 21.39 1.47 26.01
C SER A 84 22.55 1.40 25.01
N THR A 85 22.99 0.19 24.66
CA THR A 85 24.11 -0.07 23.74
C THR A 85 23.69 -1.02 22.63
N ILE A 86 24.46 -1.01 21.56
CA ILE A 86 24.37 -2.02 20.51
C ILE A 86 25.37 -3.10 20.86
N LYS A 87 24.98 -4.35 20.68
CA LYS A 87 25.84 -5.50 20.85
C LYS A 87 26.14 -6.10 19.49
N VAL A 88 27.41 -6.06 19.12
CA VAL A 88 27.93 -6.69 17.90
C VAL A 88 28.62 -7.99 18.27
N GLY A 89 28.04 -9.10 17.84
CA GLY A 89 28.55 -10.43 18.14
C GLY A 89 29.20 -11.07 16.92
N ASN A 90 30.31 -11.78 17.12
CA ASN A 90 31.08 -12.41 16.06
C ASN A 90 31.68 -13.74 16.50
N ASN A 91 31.66 -14.72 15.60
CA ASN A 91 32.59 -15.83 15.75
C ASN A 91 34.00 -15.32 15.42
N ILE A 92 34.98 -15.80 16.17
CA ILE A 92 36.37 -15.34 16.08
C ILE A 92 37.34 -16.52 16.17
N ILE A 93 38.38 -16.45 15.36
CA ILE A 93 39.57 -17.29 15.46
C ILE A 93 40.79 -16.39 15.57
N ILE A 94 41.67 -16.71 16.51
CA ILE A 94 42.95 -16.03 16.71
C ILE A 94 44.04 -17.10 16.65
N ARG A 95 44.96 -16.95 15.70
CA ARG A 95 46.20 -17.71 15.66
C ARG A 95 47.34 -16.76 15.96
N ALA A 96 48.20 -17.15 16.90
CA ALA A 96 49.36 -16.34 17.27
C ALA A 96 50.59 -17.25 17.44
N GLY A 97 51.71 -16.86 16.83
CA GLY A 97 53.01 -17.50 16.95
C GLY A 97 54.09 -16.55 17.48
N VAL A 98 55.36 -16.95 17.32
CA VAL A 98 56.53 -16.10 17.56
C VAL A 98 57.34 -16.03 16.27
N PRO A 99 57.65 -14.83 15.75
CA PRO A 99 58.51 -14.68 14.58
C PRO A 99 59.96 -15.03 14.95
N ILE A 100 60.54 -16.05 14.30
CA ILE A 100 61.93 -16.47 14.44
C ILE A 100 62.51 -16.68 13.03
N LEU A 101 63.54 -15.90 12.66
CA LEU A 101 64.24 -16.01 11.37
C LEU A 101 63.29 -15.98 10.15
N GLY A 102 62.26 -15.13 10.19
CA GLY A 102 61.24 -15.01 9.14
C GLY A 102 60.19 -16.13 9.11
N ASN A 103 60.21 -17.06 10.08
CA ASN A 103 59.23 -18.13 10.23
C ASN A 103 58.42 -17.96 11.52
N CYS A 104 57.13 -18.31 11.49
CA CYS A 104 56.28 -18.30 12.68
C CYS A 104 56.37 -19.64 13.43
N VAL A 105 56.90 -19.61 14.65
CA VAL A 105 57.13 -20.79 15.49
C VAL A 105 56.19 -20.78 16.70
N GLY A 106 55.66 -21.94 17.08
CA GLY A 106 54.81 -22.10 18.28
C GLY A 106 53.40 -21.52 18.12
N SER A 107 52.64 -22.01 17.14
CA SER A 107 51.28 -21.54 16.88
C SER A 107 50.29 -21.96 17.98
N PHE A 108 49.64 -20.98 18.58
CA PHE A 108 48.52 -21.18 19.47
C PHE A 108 47.25 -20.70 18.77
N GLU A 109 46.24 -21.57 18.70
CA GLU A 109 44.94 -21.26 18.11
C GLU A 109 43.90 -21.17 19.22
N TRP A 110 43.18 -20.05 19.28
CA TRP A 110 41.98 -19.91 20.09
C TRP A 110 40.78 -19.66 19.18
N ARG A 111 39.69 -20.38 19.43
CA ARG A 111 38.40 -20.20 18.75
C ARG A 111 37.31 -19.94 19.77
N GLY A 112 36.46 -18.98 19.46
CA GLY A 112 35.35 -18.64 20.32
C GLY A 112 34.39 -17.66 19.67
N TYR A 113 33.73 -16.90 20.53
CA TYR A 113 32.80 -15.86 20.16
C TYR A 113 33.13 -14.59 20.93
N ILE A 114 33.07 -13.44 20.27
CA ILE A 114 33.28 -12.13 20.88
C ILE A 114 31.99 -11.31 20.78
N GLU A 115 31.61 -10.66 21.87
CA GLU A 115 30.59 -9.62 21.89
C GLU A 115 31.27 -8.28 22.17
N VAL A 116 30.97 -7.29 21.34
CA VAL A 116 31.46 -5.93 21.49
C VAL A 116 30.26 -5.03 21.73
N LEU A 117 30.28 -4.31 22.85
CA LEU A 117 29.27 -3.31 23.18
C LEU A 117 29.69 -1.96 22.66
N GLN A 118 28.82 -1.35 21.86
CA GLN A 118 29.06 -0.06 21.22
C GLN A 118 28.01 0.98 21.60
N ARG A 119 28.46 2.21 21.81
CA ARG A 119 27.62 3.39 21.91
C ARG A 119 27.53 4.06 20.54
N PRO A 120 26.32 4.19 19.97
CA PRO A 120 26.17 5.01 18.77
C PRO A 120 26.30 6.49 19.15
N VAL A 121 27.12 7.22 18.41
CA VAL A 121 27.30 8.67 18.52
C VAL A 121 27.20 9.29 17.13
N LEU A 122 26.58 10.45 17.00
CA LEU A 122 26.53 11.20 15.74
C LEU A 122 27.56 12.32 15.78
N ASP A 123 28.45 12.35 14.80
CA ASP A 123 29.35 13.48 14.61
C ASP A 123 28.58 14.65 13.99
N GLU A 124 28.50 15.76 14.72
CA GLU A 124 27.67 16.91 14.31
C GLU A 124 28.18 17.61 13.05
N LYS A 125 29.48 17.51 12.75
CA LYS A 125 30.11 18.19 11.62
C LYS A 125 30.07 17.32 10.36
N SER A 126 30.44 16.05 10.50
CA SER A 126 30.52 15.13 9.35
C SER A 126 29.22 14.40 9.05
N TRP A 127 28.21 14.48 9.94
CA TRP A 127 26.96 13.72 9.83
C TRP A 127 27.20 12.20 9.74
N GLN A 128 28.24 11.72 10.41
CA GLN A 128 28.58 10.31 10.48
C GLN A 128 28.17 9.73 11.82
N ALA A 129 27.29 8.71 11.78
CA ALA A 129 27.05 7.87 12.93
C ALA A 129 28.24 6.91 13.11
N ARG A 130 28.89 7.00 14.28
CA ARG A 130 30.00 6.16 14.73
C ARG A 130 29.55 5.26 15.87
N PHE A 131 30.24 4.15 16.05
CA PHE A 131 29.89 3.11 17.02
C PHE A 131 31.06 2.89 17.96
N GLU A 132 31.16 3.69 19.01
CA GLU A 132 32.30 3.68 19.94
C GLU A 132 32.24 2.46 20.86
N ILE A 133 33.29 1.65 20.86
CA ILE A 133 33.39 0.50 21.74
C ILE A 133 33.48 0.96 23.20
N ILE A 134 32.57 0.46 24.03
CA ILE A 134 32.55 0.69 25.49
C ILE A 134 33.16 -0.50 26.22
N ASP A 135 32.83 -1.71 25.77
CA ASP A 135 33.19 -2.95 26.45
C ASP A 135 33.23 -4.11 25.45
N SER A 136 33.89 -5.20 25.83
CA SER A 136 33.81 -6.45 25.08
C SER A 136 33.93 -7.67 25.97
N ARG A 137 33.32 -8.76 25.54
CA ARG A 137 33.25 -10.04 26.25
C ARG A 137 33.60 -11.16 25.30
N VAL A 138 34.26 -12.20 25.81
CA VAL A 138 34.60 -13.39 25.03
C VAL A 138 33.98 -14.63 25.64
N TYR A 139 33.65 -15.56 24.76
CA TYR A 139 32.98 -16.80 25.06
C TYR A 139 33.69 -17.91 24.30
N ASN A 140 33.69 -19.12 24.85
CA ASN A 140 34.18 -20.29 24.14
C ASN A 140 33.22 -20.70 23.01
N VAL A 141 33.59 -21.74 22.27
CA VAL A 141 32.79 -22.32 21.17
C VAL A 141 31.38 -22.79 21.58
N ARG A 142 31.12 -22.99 22.89
CA ARG A 142 29.80 -23.36 23.44
C ARG A 142 29.02 -22.14 23.95
N ARG A 143 29.43 -20.91 23.61
CA ARG A 143 28.86 -19.63 24.08
C ARG A 143 28.84 -19.48 25.60
N LYS A 144 29.76 -20.14 26.32
CA LYS A 144 29.95 -19.92 27.76
C LYS A 144 31.02 -18.85 27.98
N PRO A 145 30.82 -17.90 28.92
CA PRO A 145 31.82 -16.90 29.26
C PRO A 145 33.16 -17.57 29.56
N GLU A 146 34.24 -17.01 29.02
CA GLU A 146 35.60 -17.53 29.18
C GLU A 146 36.57 -16.39 29.48
N THR A 147 37.54 -16.64 30.35
CA THR A 147 38.64 -15.69 30.57
C THR A 147 39.81 -16.14 29.71
N ILE A 148 40.19 -15.33 28.72
CA ILE A 148 41.34 -15.60 27.87
C ILE A 148 42.63 -15.04 28.49
N VAL A 149 43.76 -15.66 28.16
CA VAL A 149 45.10 -15.21 28.61
C VAL A 149 45.37 -13.79 28.13
N GLY A 150 46.04 -12.97 28.94
CA GLY A 150 46.29 -11.54 28.65
C GLY A 150 46.89 -11.25 27.28
N ARG A 151 47.71 -12.15 26.72
CA ARG A 151 48.26 -12.01 25.36
C ARG A 151 47.16 -12.00 24.27
N PHE A 152 46.16 -12.89 24.35
CA PHE A 152 45.05 -12.91 23.40
C PHE A 152 44.12 -11.70 23.58
N TRP A 153 43.91 -11.26 24.82
CA TRP A 153 43.13 -10.06 25.10
C TRP A 153 43.77 -8.80 24.51
N ASN A 154 45.11 -8.70 24.57
CA ASN A 154 45.83 -7.61 23.93
C ASN A 154 45.66 -7.64 22.40
N LEU A 155 45.70 -8.81 21.77
CA LEU A 155 45.45 -8.91 20.31
C LEU A 155 44.04 -8.43 19.94
N ILE A 156 43.02 -8.75 20.74
CA ILE A 156 41.66 -8.25 20.54
C ILE A 156 41.64 -6.71 20.62
N LYS A 157 42.24 -6.13 21.65
CA LYS A 157 42.28 -4.67 21.83
C LYS A 157 43.08 -3.96 20.74
N THR A 158 44.18 -4.55 20.26
CA THR A 158 45.05 -3.93 19.27
C THR A 158 44.51 -4.03 17.85
N HIS A 159 43.84 -5.13 17.49
CA HIS A 159 43.43 -5.40 16.11
C HIS A 159 41.92 -5.45 15.94
N VAL A 160 41.19 -6.18 16.78
CA VAL A 160 39.75 -6.39 16.61
C VAL A 160 38.95 -5.13 16.94
N HIS A 161 39.26 -4.45 18.05
CA HIS A 161 38.55 -3.22 18.43
C HIS A 161 38.72 -2.13 17.37
N PRO A 162 39.95 -1.75 16.94
CA PRO A 162 40.12 -0.72 15.90
C PRO A 162 39.50 -1.11 14.57
N TYR A 163 39.47 -2.40 14.23
CA TYR A 163 38.83 -2.88 13.01
C TYR A 163 37.31 -2.68 13.04
N LEU A 164 36.64 -3.09 14.11
CA LEU A 164 35.19 -2.90 14.26
C LEU A 164 34.81 -1.42 14.46
N ASP A 165 35.71 -0.63 15.06
CA ASP A 165 35.58 0.82 15.17
C ASP A 165 35.65 1.55 13.82
N GLN A 166 35.96 0.89 12.70
CA GLN A 166 35.93 1.51 11.36
C GLN A 166 34.50 1.70 10.83
N MET A 167 33.51 1.02 11.39
CA MET A 167 32.13 1.08 10.91
C MET A 167 31.56 2.50 10.99
N ARG A 168 31.04 3.02 9.86
CA ARG A 168 30.39 4.33 9.78
C ARG A 168 29.07 4.25 9.04
N ILE A 169 28.08 5.05 9.43
CA ILE A 169 26.87 5.27 8.63
C ILE A 169 26.77 6.76 8.31
N GLU A 170 26.80 7.10 7.02
CA GLU A 170 26.70 8.48 6.56
C GLU A 170 25.24 8.93 6.48
N LEU A 171 24.89 9.96 7.24
CA LEU A 171 23.55 10.55 7.24
C LEU A 171 23.45 11.79 6.35
N ALA A 172 24.57 12.33 5.85
CA ALA A 172 24.54 13.49 4.95
C ALA A 172 23.81 13.20 3.62
N PRO A 173 24.05 12.07 2.91
CA PRO A 173 23.29 11.76 1.71
C PRO A 173 21.77 11.65 1.92
N PRO A 174 21.23 10.85 2.88
CA PRO A 174 19.77 10.74 3.08
C PRO A 174 19.16 12.06 3.52
N LEU A 175 19.91 12.87 4.29
CA LEU A 175 19.49 14.22 4.63
C LEU A 175 19.37 15.12 3.39
N LYS A 176 20.35 15.07 2.48
CA LYS A 176 20.32 15.85 1.22
C LYS A 176 19.12 15.46 0.35
N GLU A 177 18.84 14.17 0.24
CA GLU A 177 17.69 13.69 -0.54
C GLU A 177 16.37 14.10 0.10
N MET A 178 16.24 13.96 1.43
CA MET A 178 15.08 14.46 2.16
C MET A 178 14.88 15.97 1.92
N LYS A 179 15.95 16.78 1.94
CA LYS A 179 15.88 18.22 1.62
C LYS A 179 15.45 18.51 0.18
N THR A 180 15.57 17.54 -0.72
CA THR A 180 15.15 17.66 -2.12
C THR A 180 13.70 17.21 -2.31
N VAL A 181 13.30 16.15 -1.61
CA VAL A 181 11.95 15.55 -1.70
C VAL A 181 10.92 16.38 -0.94
N LEU A 182 11.21 16.77 0.30
CA LEU A 182 10.23 17.41 1.17
C LEU A 182 9.64 18.69 0.60
N PRO A 183 10.37 19.61 -0.06
CA PRO A 183 9.72 20.79 -0.65
C PRO A 183 8.72 20.46 -1.77
N LEU A 184 8.88 19.32 -2.45
CA LEU A 184 7.99 18.96 -3.56
C LEU A 184 6.60 18.56 -3.09
N VAL A 185 6.46 18.11 -1.84
CA VAL A 185 5.22 17.61 -1.23
C VAL A 185 4.49 18.68 -0.40
N PHE A 186 4.77 19.96 -0.69
CA PHE A 186 4.05 21.11 -0.14
C PHE A 186 3.53 21.97 -1.28
N ALA A 187 2.46 22.71 -0.99
CA ALA A 187 1.91 23.71 -1.89
C ALA A 187 3.02 24.67 -2.39
N PRO A 188 3.02 25.08 -3.68
CA PRO A 188 4.07 25.92 -4.27
C PRO A 188 4.42 27.17 -3.45
N GLU A 189 3.43 27.77 -2.80
CA GLU A 189 3.54 28.99 -2.00
C GLU A 189 4.33 28.77 -0.70
N GLN A 190 4.32 27.55 -0.17
CA GLN A 190 4.97 27.19 1.10
C GLN A 190 6.37 26.61 0.91
N ARG A 191 6.75 26.21 -0.31
CA ARG A 191 8.05 25.57 -0.59
C ARG A 191 9.23 26.37 -0.05
N ARG A 192 9.20 27.70 -0.22
CA ARG A 192 10.26 28.58 0.29
C ARG A 192 10.36 28.57 1.82
N ALA A 193 9.23 28.51 2.53
CA ALA A 193 9.23 28.40 3.98
C ALA A 193 9.77 27.05 4.43
N VAL A 194 9.38 25.97 3.73
CA VAL A 194 9.88 24.61 3.97
C VAL A 194 11.39 24.55 3.77
N ASP A 195 11.94 25.14 2.70
CA ASP A 195 13.38 25.22 2.45
C ASP A 195 14.13 25.90 3.61
N LEU A 196 13.55 26.98 4.17
CA LEU A 196 14.12 27.66 5.33
C LEU A 196 14.12 26.76 6.58
N TRP A 197 13.01 26.07 6.86
CA TRP A 197 12.94 25.10 7.96
C TRP A 197 13.99 24.01 7.80
N LEU A 198 14.09 23.40 6.61
CA LEU A 198 15.06 22.37 6.29
C LEU A 198 16.52 22.86 6.41
N GLY A 199 16.74 24.16 6.31
CA GLY A 199 18.01 24.83 6.61
C GLY A 199 18.39 24.82 8.09
N THR A 200 17.42 24.69 9.00
CA THR A 200 17.63 24.68 10.46
C THR A 200 17.96 23.29 11.03
N ILE A 201 17.93 22.25 10.19
CA ILE A 201 18.16 20.88 10.64
C ILE A 201 19.50 20.76 11.34
N LYS A 202 19.45 20.32 12.59
CA LYS A 202 20.62 20.06 13.43
C LYS A 202 20.55 18.67 14.06
N PRO A 203 21.70 18.03 14.32
CA PRO A 203 21.76 16.80 15.09
C PRO A 203 21.09 16.94 16.46
N GLY A 204 20.35 15.93 16.88
CA GLY A 204 19.79 15.80 18.22
C GLY A 204 20.28 14.51 18.90
N PRO A 205 19.67 14.13 20.03
CA PRO A 205 20.08 12.97 20.79
C PRO A 205 19.96 11.65 20.01
N VAL A 206 20.99 10.82 20.09
CA VAL A 206 20.97 9.44 19.59
C VAL A 206 20.52 8.50 20.70
N ARG A 207 19.56 7.62 20.41
CA ARG A 207 18.99 6.69 21.39
C ARG A 207 18.97 5.27 20.83
N VAL A 208 19.26 4.29 21.68
CA VAL A 208 19.12 2.87 21.35
C VAL A 208 17.76 2.39 21.84
N GLU A 209 16.90 1.96 20.92
CA GLU A 209 15.52 1.52 21.13
C GLU A 209 15.32 0.07 20.67
N GLU A 210 14.15 -0.55 20.92
CA GLU A 210 13.89 -1.95 20.56
C GLU A 210 13.98 -2.23 19.05
N SER A 211 13.55 -1.28 18.23
CA SER A 211 13.53 -1.41 16.77
C SER A 211 14.89 -1.08 16.12
N GLY A 212 15.81 -0.44 16.84
CA GLY A 212 17.09 0.01 16.29
C GLY A 212 17.68 1.21 17.01
N VAL A 213 18.58 1.90 16.32
CA VAL A 213 19.17 3.16 16.79
C VAL A 213 18.39 4.32 16.18
N LYS A 214 17.81 5.16 17.04
CA LYS A 214 17.06 6.34 16.65
C LYS A 214 17.96 7.56 16.74
N VAL A 215 18.22 8.18 15.60
CA VAL A 215 18.92 9.46 15.49
C VAL A 215 17.87 10.54 15.34
N ASN A 216 17.71 11.38 16.36
CA ASN A 216 16.77 12.48 16.31
C ASN A 216 17.40 13.66 15.56
N LEU A 217 16.75 14.13 14.50
CA LEU A 217 17.08 15.38 13.85
C LEU A 217 16.13 16.45 14.37
N LEU A 218 16.67 17.58 14.81
CA LEU A 218 15.88 18.70 15.30
C LEU A 218 15.65 19.67 14.13
N LEU A 219 14.38 19.99 13.88
CA LEU A 219 13.92 20.89 12.83
C LEU A 219 13.13 22.02 13.48
N ASP A 220 13.50 23.27 13.27
CA ASP A 220 12.75 24.42 13.75
C ASP A 220 11.71 24.81 12.67
N VAL A 221 10.42 24.73 13.03
CA VAL A 221 9.29 24.99 12.13
C VAL A 221 8.52 26.21 12.62
N GLU A 222 8.26 27.15 11.72
CA GLU A 222 7.38 28.28 11.98
C GLU A 222 5.96 27.90 11.57
N ALA A 223 5.20 27.35 12.51
CA ALA A 223 3.79 27.07 12.28
C ALA A 223 3.01 28.39 12.27
N SER A 224 2.40 28.72 11.13
CA SER A 224 1.44 29.82 11.07
C SER A 224 0.12 29.32 11.66
N PRO A 225 -0.39 29.94 12.75
CA PRO A 225 -1.72 29.64 13.28
C PRO A 225 -2.76 30.30 12.36
N GLN A 226 -2.81 29.90 11.09
CA GLN A 226 -3.97 30.24 10.27
C GLN A 226 -5.15 29.42 10.79
N PRO A 227 -6.24 30.07 11.24
CA PRO A 227 -7.44 29.34 11.61
C PRO A 227 -7.88 28.52 10.39
N SER A 228 -8.23 27.26 10.62
CA SER A 228 -8.86 26.42 9.62
C SER A 228 -10.21 27.06 9.26
N VAL A 229 -10.21 27.94 8.27
CA VAL A 229 -11.44 28.43 7.67
C VAL A 229 -12.18 27.17 7.20
N PRO A 230 -13.48 27.02 7.50
CA PRO A 230 -14.27 25.91 6.96
C PRO A 230 -14.01 25.86 5.47
N ALA A 231 -13.41 24.76 5.00
CA ALA A 231 -13.08 24.61 3.60
C ALA A 231 -14.37 24.82 2.82
N ALA A 232 -14.37 25.79 1.89
CA ALA A 232 -15.48 25.96 0.98
C ALA A 232 -15.75 24.63 0.28
N GLU A 233 -17.01 24.37 -0.11
CA GLU A 233 -17.31 23.21 -0.94
C GLU A 233 -16.41 23.22 -2.17
N LEU A 234 -15.74 22.10 -2.43
CA LEU A 234 -14.80 21.99 -3.54
C LEU A 234 -15.56 22.14 -4.87
N SER A 235 -15.02 22.97 -5.75
CA SER A 235 -15.45 23.05 -7.14
C SER A 235 -15.22 21.72 -7.87
N PRO A 236 -15.95 21.46 -8.97
CA PRO A 236 -15.72 20.27 -9.80
C PRO A 236 -14.26 20.13 -10.27
N SER A 237 -13.59 21.25 -10.56
CA SER A 237 -12.18 21.25 -10.98
C SER A 237 -11.23 20.85 -9.85
N GLU A 238 -11.56 21.19 -8.60
CA GLU A 238 -10.78 20.78 -7.42
C GLU A 238 -10.95 19.30 -7.13
N ILE A 239 -12.18 18.78 -7.28
CA ILE A 239 -12.46 17.34 -7.16
C ILE A 239 -11.65 16.54 -8.19
N GLU A 240 -11.61 17.00 -9.45
CA GLU A 240 -10.82 16.36 -10.51
C GLU A 240 -9.31 16.37 -10.22
N ARG A 241 -8.77 17.51 -9.76
CA ARG A 241 -7.35 17.59 -9.35
C ARG A 241 -7.03 16.65 -8.18
N LEU A 242 -7.90 16.59 -7.17
CA LEU A 242 -7.74 15.67 -6.04
C LEU A 242 -7.86 14.21 -6.46
N ALA A 243 -8.77 13.90 -7.39
CA ALA A 243 -8.89 12.56 -7.95
C ALA A 243 -7.59 12.12 -8.65
N HIS A 244 -6.99 12.98 -9.47
CA HIS A 244 -5.70 12.69 -10.11
C HIS A 244 -4.53 12.59 -9.14
N ALA A 245 -4.51 13.41 -8.09
CA ALA A 245 -3.51 13.30 -7.03
C ALA A 245 -3.64 11.95 -6.30
N TRP A 246 -4.87 11.54 -6.00
CA TRP A 246 -5.16 10.24 -5.39
C TRP A 246 -4.78 9.08 -6.32
N GLU A 247 -5.10 9.15 -7.62
CA GLU A 247 -4.73 8.14 -8.62
C GLU A 247 -3.21 7.95 -8.71
N THR A 248 -2.46 9.07 -8.67
CA THR A 248 -0.99 9.02 -8.63
C THR A 248 -0.49 8.37 -7.35
N TRP A 249 -1.11 8.66 -6.20
CA TRP A 249 -0.75 8.03 -4.94
C TRP A 249 -1.08 6.54 -4.90
N ASP A 250 -2.25 6.12 -5.40
CA ASP A 250 -2.60 4.70 -5.50
C ASP A 250 -1.65 3.94 -6.45
N ALA A 251 -1.20 4.56 -7.55
CA ALA A 251 -0.16 3.99 -8.41
C ALA A 251 1.19 3.85 -7.67
N PHE A 252 1.58 4.85 -6.88
CA PHE A 252 2.76 4.78 -6.02
C PHE A 252 2.65 3.68 -4.98
N PHE A 253 1.49 3.54 -4.32
CA PHE A 253 1.28 2.50 -3.34
C PHE A 253 1.37 1.09 -3.95
N VAL A 254 0.80 0.89 -5.14
CA VAL A 254 0.98 -0.37 -5.89
C VAL A 254 2.45 -0.62 -6.21
N PHE A 255 3.21 0.39 -6.63
CA PHE A 255 4.64 0.26 -6.86
C PHE A 255 5.42 -0.14 -5.59
N GLU A 256 5.06 0.38 -4.41
CA GLU A 256 5.64 -0.05 -3.13
C GLU A 256 5.32 -1.52 -2.80
N ILE A 257 4.11 -1.98 -3.12
CA ILE A 257 3.71 -3.39 -3.00
C ILE A 257 4.53 -4.26 -3.96
N GLU A 258 4.68 -3.84 -5.21
CA GLU A 258 5.48 -4.56 -6.22
C GLU A 258 6.96 -4.67 -5.86
N ALA A 259 7.50 -3.66 -5.15
CA ALA A 259 8.87 -3.72 -4.63
C ALA A 259 9.11 -4.87 -3.64
N LEU A 260 8.05 -5.48 -3.10
CA LEU A 260 8.09 -6.66 -2.22
C LEU A 260 7.98 -7.99 -2.98
N ILE A 261 7.72 -7.98 -4.29
CA ILE A 261 7.63 -9.21 -5.08
C ILE A 261 8.97 -9.98 -5.01
N GLY A 262 8.86 -11.29 -4.82
CA GLY A 262 10.00 -12.19 -4.62
C GLY A 262 10.54 -12.24 -3.18
N GLN A 263 10.04 -11.41 -2.27
CA GLN A 263 10.37 -11.49 -0.84
C GLN A 263 9.51 -12.54 -0.12
N PRO A 264 10.01 -13.15 0.97
CA PRO A 264 9.27 -14.17 1.73
C PRO A 264 8.22 -13.52 2.65
N ILE A 265 7.22 -12.87 2.05
CA ILE A 265 6.10 -12.22 2.74
C ILE A 265 5.22 -13.28 3.41
N THR A 266 4.88 -13.09 4.68
CA THR A 266 3.99 -14.01 5.40
C THR A 266 2.54 -13.86 4.93
N GLY A 267 1.70 -14.89 5.16
CA GLY A 267 0.27 -14.81 4.82
C GLY A 267 -0.51 -13.74 5.61
N VAL A 268 -0.01 -13.32 6.78
CA VAL A 268 -0.55 -12.20 7.57
C VAL A 268 -0.23 -10.88 6.88
N GLU A 269 1.04 -10.63 6.56
CA GLU A 269 1.48 -9.39 5.91
C GLU A 269 0.87 -9.23 4.51
N ARG A 270 0.75 -10.32 3.75
CA ARG A 270 0.06 -10.31 2.44
C ARG A 270 -1.40 -9.85 2.58
N ARG A 271 -2.10 -10.36 3.59
CA ARG A 271 -3.48 -9.94 3.88
C ARG A 271 -3.52 -8.46 4.27
N ASP A 272 -2.59 -8.00 5.10
CA ASP A 272 -2.56 -6.60 5.54
C ASP A 272 -2.29 -5.65 4.36
N LEU A 273 -1.43 -6.03 3.41
CA LEU A 273 -1.20 -5.29 2.16
C LEU A 273 -2.48 -5.21 1.30
N LEU A 274 -3.15 -6.35 1.12
CA LEU A 274 -4.41 -6.43 0.38
C LEU A 274 -5.52 -5.60 1.04
N GLU A 275 -5.64 -5.68 2.36
CA GLU A 275 -6.61 -4.90 3.14
C GLU A 275 -6.37 -3.40 2.97
N MET A 276 -5.13 -2.92 3.17
CA MET A 276 -4.80 -1.50 2.98
C MET A 276 -5.12 -1.02 1.56
N LEU A 277 -4.80 -1.82 0.54
CA LEU A 277 -5.11 -1.49 -0.86
C LEU A 277 -6.62 -1.34 -1.08
N LEU A 278 -7.39 -2.37 -0.69
CA LEU A 278 -8.84 -2.37 -0.89
C LEU A 278 -9.54 -1.30 -0.06
N GLU A 279 -9.16 -1.11 1.20
CA GLU A 279 -9.71 -0.07 2.06
C GLU A 279 -9.52 1.33 1.48
N ASN A 280 -8.31 1.66 1.02
CA ASN A 280 -8.02 2.98 0.46
C ASN A 280 -8.83 3.24 -0.82
N ARG A 281 -8.91 2.24 -1.72
CA ARG A 281 -9.68 2.34 -2.97
C ARG A 281 -11.18 2.46 -2.74
N HIS A 282 -11.73 1.70 -1.79
CA HIS A 282 -13.15 1.80 -1.42
C HIS A 282 -13.48 3.11 -0.71
N ASP A 283 -12.63 3.57 0.22
CA ASP A 283 -12.81 4.85 0.90
C ASP A 283 -12.79 6.02 -0.10
N PHE A 284 -11.88 5.99 -1.08
CA PHE A 284 -11.83 7.00 -2.15
C PHE A 284 -13.07 6.95 -3.04
N PHE A 285 -13.46 5.77 -3.50
CA PHE A 285 -14.65 5.59 -4.32
C PHE A 285 -15.91 6.10 -3.60
N GLN A 286 -16.10 5.74 -2.33
CA GLN A 286 -17.24 6.21 -1.53
C GLN A 286 -17.22 7.73 -1.34
N ALA A 287 -16.04 8.32 -1.13
CA ALA A 287 -15.91 9.78 -1.03
C ALA A 287 -16.25 10.48 -2.35
N LEU A 288 -15.85 9.91 -3.48
CA LEU A 288 -16.16 10.43 -4.82
C LEU A 288 -17.66 10.37 -5.11
N ASP A 289 -18.30 9.23 -4.83
CA ASP A 289 -19.73 9.01 -5.09
C ASP A 289 -20.62 9.93 -4.24
N ASN A 290 -20.28 10.06 -2.96
CA ASN A 290 -21.02 10.92 -2.02
C ASN A 290 -20.69 12.42 -2.16
N ARG A 291 -19.81 12.79 -3.10
CA ARG A 291 -19.26 14.16 -3.24
C ARG A 291 -18.70 14.71 -1.93
N SER A 292 -18.10 13.83 -1.14
CA SER A 292 -17.54 14.13 0.18
C SER A 292 -16.01 14.03 0.20
N ILE A 293 -15.36 14.15 -0.97
CA ILE A 293 -13.91 14.25 -1.06
C ILE A 293 -13.48 15.51 -0.31
N GLY A 294 -12.77 15.33 0.80
CA GLY A 294 -12.12 16.42 1.52
C GLY A 294 -10.76 16.74 0.89
N PRO A 295 -10.27 17.99 1.03
CA PRO A 295 -8.95 18.39 0.53
C PRO A 295 -7.80 17.59 1.16
N ASP A 296 -8.02 16.97 2.32
CA ASP A 296 -7.03 16.20 3.06
C ASP A 296 -7.14 14.69 2.88
N LEU A 297 -7.99 14.19 1.98
CA LEU A 297 -8.24 12.75 1.80
C LEU A 297 -6.95 11.98 1.50
N VAL A 298 -6.18 12.42 0.50
CA VAL A 298 -4.92 11.76 0.07
C VAL A 298 -3.90 11.75 1.20
N ARG A 299 -3.71 12.91 1.86
CA ARG A 299 -2.82 13.07 3.01
C ARG A 299 -3.17 12.11 4.15
N ARG A 300 -4.44 12.08 4.57
CA ARG A 300 -4.90 11.19 5.65
C ARG A 300 -4.71 9.72 5.30
N GLN A 301 -5.04 9.32 4.07
CA GLN A 301 -4.86 7.95 3.64
C GLN A 301 -3.38 7.56 3.53
N PHE A 302 -2.51 8.45 3.04
CA PHE A 302 -1.05 8.25 3.04
C PHE A 302 -0.54 7.98 4.46
N VAL A 303 -0.83 8.86 5.41
CA VAL A 303 -0.34 8.75 6.80
C VAL A 303 -0.84 7.46 7.46
N ARG A 304 -2.14 7.15 7.31
CA ARG A 304 -2.74 5.92 7.84
C ARG A 304 -2.09 4.66 7.25
N THR A 305 -1.85 4.66 5.94
CA THR A 305 -1.26 3.51 5.22
C THR A 305 0.20 3.34 5.59
N TRP A 306 0.97 4.43 5.64
CA TRP A 306 2.41 4.42 5.93
C TRP A 306 2.72 3.79 7.29
N GLN A 307 1.91 4.05 8.31
CA GLN A 307 2.10 3.50 9.66
C GLN A 307 2.16 1.96 9.69
N ARG A 308 1.40 1.28 8.82
CA ARG A 308 1.38 -0.18 8.68
C ARG A 308 2.38 -0.65 7.62
N LEU A 309 2.37 0.00 6.45
CA LEU A 309 3.19 -0.36 5.30
C LEU A 309 4.69 -0.27 5.59
N ALA A 310 5.15 0.79 6.27
CA ALA A 310 6.56 1.02 6.54
C ALA A 310 7.20 -0.14 7.31
N GLN A 311 6.46 -0.79 8.21
CA GLN A 311 6.97 -1.94 8.98
C GLN A 311 7.29 -3.13 8.07
N ILE A 312 6.39 -3.42 7.12
CA ILE A 312 6.57 -4.49 6.14
C ILE A 312 7.73 -4.14 5.20
N LEU A 313 7.72 -2.92 4.64
CA LEU A 313 8.79 -2.48 3.73
C LEU A 313 10.16 -2.52 4.41
N ARG A 314 10.30 -2.02 5.65
CA ARG A 314 11.57 -2.01 6.39
C ARG A 314 12.12 -3.42 6.59
N LYS A 315 11.25 -4.36 6.95
CA LYS A 315 11.59 -5.77 7.20
C LYS A 315 12.21 -6.43 5.97
N TYR A 316 11.68 -6.16 4.78
CA TYR A 316 12.05 -6.89 3.57
C TYR A 316 13.03 -6.14 2.66
N LEU A 317 12.97 -4.81 2.60
CA LEU A 317 13.80 -4.02 1.69
C LEU A 317 15.24 -3.81 2.19
N VAL A 318 15.50 -4.01 3.48
CA VAL A 318 16.82 -3.73 4.11
C VAL A 318 17.98 -4.54 3.52
N ASN A 319 17.69 -5.73 2.99
CA ASN A 319 18.68 -6.62 2.38
C ASN A 319 18.40 -6.90 0.91
N ARG A 320 17.44 -6.18 0.29
CA ARG A 320 17.09 -6.37 -1.11
C ARG A 320 18.22 -5.86 -1.98
N LYS A 321 18.94 -6.75 -2.66
CA LYS A 321 19.89 -6.35 -3.72
C LYS A 321 19.15 -6.23 -5.05
N PRO A 322 19.49 -5.27 -5.93
CA PRO A 322 20.62 -4.32 -5.85
C PRO A 322 20.32 -2.99 -5.13
N LEU A 323 19.27 -2.87 -4.31
CA LEU A 323 18.89 -1.61 -3.67
C LEU A 323 20.05 -1.05 -2.80
N PRO A 324 20.58 0.16 -3.09
CA PRO A 324 21.64 0.75 -2.30
C PRO A 324 21.18 1.11 -0.87
N ALA A 325 22.04 0.90 0.12
CA ALA A 325 21.75 1.22 1.52
C ALA A 325 21.38 2.69 1.75
N PHE A 326 22.00 3.60 1.00
CA PHE A 326 21.64 5.02 1.00
C PHE A 326 20.21 5.25 0.51
N SER A 327 19.81 4.65 -0.62
CA SER A 327 18.48 4.83 -1.19
C SER A 327 17.39 4.32 -0.25
N TYR A 328 17.63 3.16 0.40
CA TYR A 328 16.79 2.66 1.50
C TYR A 328 16.61 3.71 2.60
N LEU A 329 17.72 4.21 3.15
CA LEU A 329 17.67 5.14 4.27
C LEU A 329 17.03 6.48 3.89
N ALA A 330 17.30 6.98 2.68
CA ALA A 330 16.73 8.21 2.14
C ALA A 330 15.21 8.11 1.98
N PHE A 331 14.74 7.01 1.37
CA PHE A 331 13.31 6.74 1.16
C PHE A 331 12.55 6.78 2.47
N PHE A 332 13.02 5.98 3.44
CA PHE A 332 12.37 5.87 4.74
C PHE A 332 12.45 7.14 5.57
N THR A 333 13.58 7.87 5.51
CA THR A 333 13.74 9.14 6.23
C THR A 333 12.79 10.21 5.68
N ALA A 334 12.68 10.32 4.35
CA ALA A 334 11.78 11.30 3.72
C ALA A 334 10.30 10.97 4.00
N SER A 335 9.90 9.71 3.88
CA SER A 335 8.53 9.27 4.15
C SER A 335 8.15 9.35 5.63
N ASP A 336 9.07 9.06 6.56
CA ASP A 336 8.81 9.25 8.00
C ASP A 336 8.70 10.74 8.34
N ALA A 337 9.54 11.60 7.74
CA ALA A 337 9.48 13.04 7.94
C ALA A 337 8.12 13.61 7.49
N LEU A 338 7.56 13.12 6.38
CA LEU A 338 6.20 13.47 5.94
C LEU A 338 5.15 13.21 7.03
N VAL A 339 5.18 12.02 7.63
CA VAL A 339 4.24 11.64 8.70
C VAL A 339 4.45 12.44 9.98
N VAL A 340 5.69 12.85 10.28
CA VAL A 340 5.97 13.71 11.45
C VAL A 340 5.46 15.12 11.21
N LEU A 341 5.74 15.71 10.04
CA LEU A 341 5.30 17.06 9.70
C LEU A 341 3.78 17.16 9.64
N ASP A 342 3.10 16.09 9.21
CA ASP A 342 1.64 16.01 9.23
C ASP A 342 1.00 16.31 10.60
N LYS A 343 1.69 15.96 11.69
CA LYS A 343 1.19 16.13 13.07
C LYS A 343 1.10 17.60 13.50
N LEU A 344 1.83 18.49 12.85
CA LEU A 344 1.81 19.93 13.12
C LEU A 344 0.51 20.57 12.59
N GLY A 345 -0.27 19.82 11.82
CA GLY A 345 -1.61 20.17 11.43
C GLY A 345 -1.76 20.54 9.96
N PRO A 346 -3.01 20.59 9.47
CA PRO A 346 -3.31 20.83 8.06
C PRO A 346 -2.94 22.25 7.59
N SER A 347 -2.70 23.21 8.51
CA SER A 347 -2.27 24.57 8.17
C SER A 347 -0.89 24.63 7.51
N LEU A 348 -0.10 23.56 7.60
CA LEU A 348 1.18 23.43 6.91
C LEU A 348 1.07 23.22 5.40
N GLY A 349 -0.13 23.01 4.85
CA GLY A 349 -0.38 22.82 3.40
C GLY A 349 0.46 21.72 2.75
N LEU A 350 0.63 20.62 3.48
CA LEU A 350 1.24 19.40 2.96
C LEU A 350 0.33 18.79 1.89
N GLU A 351 0.85 18.71 0.66
CA GLU A 351 0.17 18.21 -0.52
C GLU A 351 0.98 17.05 -1.10
N ILE A 352 0.38 15.86 -1.20
CA ILE A 352 1.04 14.72 -1.83
C ILE A 352 1.11 14.97 -3.35
N SER A 353 2.23 15.55 -3.80
CA SER A 353 2.44 15.91 -5.20
C SER A 353 2.99 14.74 -6.02
N ARG A 354 2.68 14.75 -7.32
CA ARG A 354 3.20 13.75 -8.27
C ARG A 354 4.73 13.74 -8.31
N ASP A 355 5.37 14.89 -8.38
CA ASP A 355 6.83 14.99 -8.46
C ASP A 355 7.51 14.44 -7.20
N GLY A 356 6.93 14.72 -6.02
CA GLY A 356 7.40 14.16 -4.76
C GLY A 356 7.30 12.63 -4.73
N LEU A 357 6.16 12.08 -5.17
CA LEU A 357 5.97 10.63 -5.24
C LEU A 357 6.89 9.95 -6.27
N ILE A 358 7.09 10.54 -7.44
CA ILE A 358 8.05 10.02 -8.43
C ILE A 358 9.46 9.99 -7.85
N ARG A 359 9.86 11.06 -7.13
CA ARG A 359 11.18 11.14 -6.51
C ARG A 359 11.35 10.08 -5.42
N LEU A 360 10.34 9.85 -4.58
CA LEU A 360 10.33 8.75 -3.60
C LEU A 360 10.41 7.37 -4.28
N ALA A 361 9.65 7.16 -5.36
CA ALA A 361 9.65 5.91 -6.11
C ALA A 361 11.04 5.59 -6.70
N ARG A 362 11.77 6.60 -7.18
CA ARG A 362 13.15 6.42 -7.67
C ARG A 362 14.10 5.88 -6.60
N LEU A 363 13.88 6.21 -5.33
CA LEU A 363 14.70 5.71 -4.23
C LEU A 363 14.47 4.23 -3.95
N LEU A 364 13.34 3.66 -4.39
CA LEU A 364 13.05 2.23 -4.32
C LEU A 364 13.30 1.48 -5.63
N SER A 365 13.40 2.22 -6.74
CA SER A 365 13.65 1.64 -8.07
C SER A 365 15.05 1.05 -8.14
N THR A 366 15.15 -0.12 -8.77
CA THR A 366 16.42 -0.75 -9.15
C THR A 366 16.80 -0.43 -10.60
N ASP A 367 15.88 0.18 -11.35
CA ASP A 367 16.03 0.47 -12.77
C ASP A 367 16.58 1.89 -12.99
N ALA A 368 17.33 2.06 -14.07
CA ALA A 368 17.92 3.35 -14.45
C ALA A 368 16.89 4.36 -14.97
N THR A 369 15.70 3.89 -15.36
CA THR A 369 14.60 4.74 -15.86
C THR A 369 13.69 5.19 -14.74
N ASP A 370 13.17 6.41 -14.86
CA ASP A 370 12.21 6.94 -13.90
C ASP A 370 10.95 6.06 -13.84
N PRO A 371 10.47 5.68 -12.65
CA PRO A 371 9.27 4.89 -12.51
C PRO A 371 8.07 5.67 -13.02
N ILE A 372 7.35 5.07 -13.97
CA ILE A 372 6.12 5.64 -14.51
C ILE A 372 4.99 5.27 -13.56
N LEU A 373 4.69 6.18 -12.62
CA LEU A 373 3.52 6.07 -11.75
C LEU A 373 2.24 6.29 -12.55
N SER A 374 1.89 5.32 -13.39
CA SER A 374 0.72 5.33 -14.28
C SER A 374 -0.49 4.70 -13.60
N TYR A 375 -1.64 5.35 -13.73
CA TYR A 375 -2.90 4.82 -13.23
C TYR A 375 -3.50 3.85 -14.25
N SER A 376 -2.93 2.64 -14.31
CA SER A 376 -3.30 1.61 -15.30
C SER A 376 -4.47 0.73 -14.84
N TYR A 377 -5.33 0.38 -15.80
CA TYR A 377 -6.39 -0.63 -15.67
C TYR A 377 -5.99 -2.00 -16.23
N LEU A 378 -4.81 -2.10 -16.86
CA LEU A 378 -4.31 -3.37 -17.37
C LEU A 378 -4.09 -4.33 -16.21
N LEU A 379 -4.41 -5.60 -16.45
CA LEU A 379 -4.13 -6.67 -15.51
C LEU A 379 -2.62 -6.80 -15.29
N ASP A 380 -2.21 -6.86 -14.02
CA ASP A 380 -0.87 -7.24 -13.62
C ASP A 380 -0.90 -8.65 -12.98
N PRO A 381 -0.44 -9.69 -13.70
CA PRO A 381 -0.42 -11.06 -13.17
C PRO A 381 0.45 -11.20 -11.91
N GLY A 382 1.57 -10.47 -11.83
CA GLY A 382 2.50 -10.53 -10.71
C GLY A 382 1.90 -9.94 -9.44
N LEU A 383 1.24 -8.78 -9.55
CA LEU A 383 0.49 -8.18 -8.44
C LEU A 383 -0.63 -9.09 -7.94
N ARG A 384 -1.42 -9.66 -8.87
CA ARG A 384 -2.52 -10.56 -8.55
C ARG A 384 -2.05 -11.79 -7.78
N GLU A 385 -1.00 -12.45 -8.27
CA GLU A 385 -0.42 -13.62 -7.63
C GLU A 385 0.18 -13.27 -6.27
N PHE A 386 0.91 -12.15 -6.18
CA PHE A 386 1.53 -11.66 -4.95
C PHE A 386 0.51 -11.39 -3.85
N LEU A 387 -0.65 -10.80 -4.20
CA LEU A 387 -1.76 -10.56 -3.28
C LEU A 387 -2.55 -11.82 -2.92
N GLY A 388 -2.21 -12.98 -3.50
CA GLY A 388 -2.76 -14.28 -3.13
C GLY A 388 -4.04 -14.66 -3.85
N LEU A 389 -4.34 -14.03 -4.99
CA LEU A 389 -5.49 -14.36 -5.85
C LEU A 389 -5.16 -15.40 -6.93
N GLY A 390 -3.91 -15.90 -6.94
CA GLY A 390 -3.44 -16.90 -7.90
C GLY A 390 -3.23 -16.34 -9.32
N PRO A 391 -3.14 -17.23 -10.33
CA PRO A 391 -2.93 -16.79 -11.71
C PRO A 391 -4.15 -16.01 -12.25
N PRO A 392 -3.97 -15.26 -13.36
CA PRO A 392 -5.09 -14.69 -14.10
C PRO A 392 -6.19 -15.70 -14.41
N ILE A 393 -7.46 -15.26 -14.28
CA ILE A 393 -8.60 -16.03 -14.78
C ILE A 393 -8.47 -16.14 -16.30
N ASP A 394 -8.87 -17.28 -16.86
CA ASP A 394 -9.00 -17.47 -18.30
C ASP A 394 -9.79 -16.32 -18.95
N GLU A 395 -9.10 -15.56 -19.79
CA GLU A 395 -9.62 -14.38 -20.49
C GLU A 395 -10.28 -14.73 -21.82
N SER A 396 -10.38 -16.02 -22.16
CA SER A 396 -11.07 -16.47 -23.36
C SER A 396 -12.55 -16.06 -23.33
N GLY A 397 -13.05 -15.56 -24.47
CA GLY A 397 -14.43 -15.14 -24.64
C GLY A 397 -14.59 -13.71 -25.15
N PRO A 398 -15.83 -13.19 -25.13
CA PRO A 398 -16.15 -11.92 -25.77
C PRO A 398 -15.56 -10.73 -25.00
N THR A 399 -14.80 -9.89 -25.69
CA THR A 399 -14.29 -8.62 -25.19
C THR A 399 -14.55 -7.50 -26.20
N SER A 400 -14.87 -6.31 -25.73
CA SER A 400 -15.05 -5.13 -26.59
C SER A 400 -14.81 -3.85 -25.82
N ASP A 401 -14.26 -2.85 -26.51
CA ASP A 401 -14.14 -1.48 -26.00
C ASP A 401 -15.46 -0.70 -26.15
N LEU A 402 -16.41 -1.23 -26.91
CA LEU A 402 -17.73 -0.62 -27.10
C LEU A 402 -18.56 -0.71 -25.83
N GLN A 403 -19.30 0.35 -25.52
CA GLN A 403 -20.26 0.37 -24.42
C GLN A 403 -21.62 -0.21 -24.82
N GLU A 404 -21.94 -0.16 -26.11
CA GLU A 404 -23.23 -0.56 -26.65
C GLU A 404 -23.02 -1.31 -27.97
N LEU A 405 -23.88 -2.28 -28.26
CA LEU A 405 -23.95 -3.00 -29.52
C LEU A 405 -25.35 -2.82 -30.11
N ASP A 406 -25.44 -2.50 -31.39
CA ASP A 406 -26.72 -2.42 -32.07
C ASP A 406 -27.35 -3.82 -32.20
N LEU A 407 -28.60 -3.97 -31.77
CA LEU A 407 -29.35 -5.19 -32.03
C LEU A 407 -29.96 -5.10 -33.44
N PRO A 408 -29.92 -6.19 -34.23
CA PRO A 408 -30.61 -6.22 -35.51
C PRO A 408 -32.09 -5.92 -35.28
N LEU A 409 -32.64 -4.96 -36.01
CA LEU A 409 -34.09 -4.73 -36.06
C LEU A 409 -34.75 -6.04 -36.53
N GLU A 410 -35.59 -6.65 -35.69
CA GLU A 410 -36.47 -7.70 -36.21
C GLU A 410 -37.34 -7.08 -37.29
N PRO A 411 -37.41 -7.65 -38.51
CA PRO A 411 -38.30 -7.13 -39.52
C PRO A 411 -39.72 -7.19 -38.98
N GLU A 412 -40.38 -6.03 -38.88
CA GLU A 412 -41.78 -5.96 -38.51
C GLU A 412 -42.58 -6.93 -39.37
N LYS A 413 -43.19 -7.95 -38.74
CA LYS A 413 -44.03 -8.94 -39.42
C LYS A 413 -45.31 -8.35 -40.04
N ASN A 414 -45.48 -7.02 -40.02
CA ASN A 414 -46.68 -6.32 -40.46
C ASN A 414 -46.37 -5.17 -41.43
N SER A 415 -45.88 -5.48 -42.63
CA SER A 415 -46.06 -4.58 -43.77
C SER A 415 -46.37 -5.37 -45.04
N LEU A 416 -47.65 -5.73 -45.23
CA LEU A 416 -48.21 -6.17 -46.52
C LEU A 416 -48.38 -4.98 -47.49
N ILE A 417 -47.38 -4.11 -47.61
CA ILE A 417 -47.43 -2.96 -48.52
C ILE A 417 -46.12 -2.83 -49.30
N ASP A 418 -46.26 -3.10 -50.60
CA ASP A 418 -45.44 -2.64 -51.74
C ASP A 418 -44.05 -3.26 -52.00
N ASP A 419 -44.08 -4.54 -52.35
CA ASP A 419 -42.92 -5.35 -52.77
C ASP A 419 -42.33 -4.95 -54.15
N ARG A 420 -42.90 -3.95 -54.85
CA ARG A 420 -42.44 -3.54 -56.19
C ARG A 420 -41.53 -2.31 -56.21
N ARG A 421 -41.49 -1.50 -55.15
CA ARG A 421 -40.57 -0.34 -55.04
C ARG A 421 -39.21 -0.66 -54.39
N SER A 422 -39.07 -1.85 -53.76
CA SER A 422 -37.90 -2.25 -52.97
C SER A 422 -36.63 -2.55 -53.80
N TRP A 423 -36.77 -3.08 -55.03
CA TRP A 423 -35.62 -3.50 -55.82
C TRP A 423 -34.78 -2.34 -56.38
N LEU A 424 -35.43 -1.26 -56.83
CA LEU A 424 -34.75 -0.06 -57.37
C LEU A 424 -33.98 0.68 -56.27
N VAL A 425 -34.53 0.75 -55.06
CA VAL A 425 -33.86 1.41 -53.93
C VAL A 425 -32.68 0.57 -53.41
N ARG A 426 -32.81 -0.77 -53.38
CA ARG A 426 -31.71 -1.68 -53.03
C ARG A 426 -30.58 -1.72 -54.06
N PHE A 427 -30.88 -1.47 -55.34
CA PHE A 427 -29.88 -1.42 -56.40
C PHE A 427 -29.13 -0.08 -56.46
N LEU A 428 -29.81 1.03 -56.14
CA LEU A 428 -29.23 2.37 -56.13
C LEU A 428 -28.54 2.74 -54.81
N PHE A 429 -28.94 2.11 -53.70
CA PHE A 429 -28.35 2.32 -52.37
C PHE A 429 -28.11 0.96 -51.69
N PRO A 430 -26.96 0.31 -51.93
CA PRO A 430 -26.59 -0.87 -51.15
C PRO A 430 -26.42 -0.43 -49.69
N GLN A 431 -27.41 -0.77 -48.85
CA GLN A 431 -27.22 -0.68 -47.41
C GLN A 431 -26.18 -1.73 -47.03
N ALA A 432 -24.98 -1.27 -46.71
CA ALA A 432 -23.97 -2.09 -46.07
C ALA A 432 -24.44 -2.37 -44.64
N TRP A 433 -25.06 -3.53 -44.42
CA TRP A 433 -25.28 -4.04 -43.07
C TRP A 433 -23.92 -4.46 -42.55
N ALA A 434 -23.39 -3.69 -41.60
CA ALA A 434 -22.20 -4.09 -40.86
C ALA A 434 -22.52 -5.43 -40.19
N LYS A 435 -21.72 -6.47 -40.48
CA LYS A 435 -21.78 -7.74 -39.78
C LYS A 435 -21.73 -7.44 -38.27
N PRO A 436 -22.67 -7.91 -37.45
CA PRO A 436 -22.58 -7.71 -36.01
C PRO A 436 -21.21 -8.18 -35.52
N PRO A 437 -20.56 -7.45 -34.60
CA PRO A 437 -19.29 -7.91 -34.04
C PRO A 437 -19.46 -9.34 -33.51
N ASP A 438 -18.43 -10.18 -33.66
CA ASP A 438 -18.39 -11.57 -33.14
C ASP A 438 -18.86 -11.66 -31.67
N VAL A 439 -18.64 -10.59 -30.91
CA VAL A 439 -19.13 -10.37 -29.55
C VAL A 439 -20.65 -10.53 -29.41
N LEU A 440 -21.48 -9.93 -30.30
CA LEU A 440 -22.95 -9.98 -30.17
C LEU A 440 -23.47 -11.41 -30.25
N ASP A 441 -22.94 -12.20 -31.18
CA ASP A 441 -23.34 -13.59 -31.37
C ASP A 441 -23.01 -14.46 -30.16
N GLN A 442 -21.92 -14.16 -29.45
CA GLN A 442 -21.50 -14.86 -28.24
C GLN A 442 -22.35 -14.48 -27.02
N VAL A 443 -22.79 -13.21 -26.93
CA VAL A 443 -23.51 -12.70 -25.75
C VAL A 443 -25.05 -12.74 -25.86
N LYS A 444 -25.63 -12.86 -27.06
CA LYS A 444 -27.10 -12.83 -27.26
C LYS A 444 -27.88 -13.81 -26.37
N GLN A 445 -27.28 -14.96 -26.09
CA GLN A 445 -27.84 -16.01 -25.26
C GLN A 445 -27.90 -15.66 -23.75
N TRP A 446 -27.34 -14.51 -23.35
CA TRP A 446 -27.29 -13.99 -21.99
C TRP A 446 -28.10 -12.71 -21.81
N ILE A 447 -28.87 -12.32 -22.84
CA ILE A 447 -29.84 -11.22 -22.76
C ILE A 447 -31.06 -11.70 -21.95
N PRO A 448 -31.45 -10.99 -20.87
CA PRO A 448 -32.65 -11.33 -20.11
C PRO A 448 -33.90 -11.32 -21.01
N PRO A 449 -34.74 -12.37 -20.99
CA PRO A 449 -35.94 -12.42 -21.82
C PRO A 449 -37.04 -11.52 -21.23
N ALA A 450 -37.83 -10.88 -22.10
CA ALA A 450 -38.94 -10.01 -21.69
C ALA A 450 -40.10 -10.78 -21.00
N ARG A 451 -40.23 -12.09 -21.28
CA ARG A 451 -41.23 -12.99 -20.69
C ARG A 451 -40.60 -14.35 -20.44
N ASN A 452 -41.20 -15.14 -19.53
CA ASN A 452 -40.74 -16.49 -19.19
C ASN A 452 -39.25 -16.53 -18.77
N ALA A 453 -38.93 -15.89 -17.64
CA ALA A 453 -37.55 -15.78 -17.15
C ALA A 453 -36.94 -17.10 -16.63
N ASN A 454 -37.74 -18.15 -16.39
CA ASN A 454 -37.27 -19.37 -15.73
C ASN A 454 -36.12 -20.10 -16.44
N PRO A 455 -36.12 -20.29 -17.78
CA PRO A 455 -34.99 -20.89 -18.47
C PRO A 455 -33.70 -20.06 -18.36
N TYR A 456 -33.82 -18.74 -18.40
CA TYR A 456 -32.70 -17.81 -18.20
C TYR A 456 -32.13 -17.93 -16.78
N ILE A 457 -33.01 -17.89 -15.77
CA ILE A 457 -32.64 -18.06 -14.36
C ILE A 457 -31.90 -19.39 -14.15
N GLY A 458 -32.41 -20.50 -14.70
CA GLY A 458 -31.77 -21.80 -14.62
C GLY A 458 -30.36 -21.81 -15.23
N LYS A 459 -30.21 -21.20 -16.40
CA LYS A 459 -28.91 -21.09 -17.08
C LYS A 459 -27.88 -20.28 -16.29
N VAL A 460 -28.28 -19.11 -15.76
CA VAL A 460 -27.39 -18.26 -14.96
C VAL A 460 -27.06 -18.91 -13.62
N ARG A 461 -28.01 -19.63 -13.01
CA ARG A 461 -27.75 -20.42 -11.81
C ARG A 461 -26.68 -21.49 -12.04
N THR A 462 -26.77 -22.26 -13.13
CA THR A 462 -25.73 -23.25 -13.47
C THR A 462 -24.35 -22.60 -13.62
N LEU A 463 -24.29 -21.38 -14.18
CA LEU A 463 -23.03 -20.64 -14.29
C LEU A 463 -22.47 -20.22 -12.91
N LEU A 464 -23.32 -19.70 -12.02
CA LEU A 464 -22.93 -19.32 -10.66
C LEU A 464 -22.51 -20.53 -9.83
N ASP A 465 -23.30 -21.60 -9.85
CA ASP A 465 -23.01 -22.85 -9.12
C ASP A 465 -21.71 -23.46 -9.65
N GLY A 466 -21.51 -23.55 -10.97
CA GLY A 466 -20.26 -24.08 -11.53
C GLY A 466 -19.01 -23.25 -11.21
N ALA A 467 -19.15 -21.92 -11.07
CA ALA A 467 -18.05 -21.06 -10.63
C ALA A 467 -17.70 -21.29 -9.15
N ALA A 468 -18.71 -21.44 -8.29
CA ALA A 468 -18.52 -21.81 -6.89
C ALA A 468 -17.87 -23.20 -6.76
N ASP A 469 -18.35 -24.20 -7.50
CA ASP A 469 -17.80 -25.56 -7.51
C ASP A 469 -16.33 -25.57 -7.91
N THR A 470 -15.98 -24.84 -8.98
CA THR A 470 -14.58 -24.74 -9.44
C THR A 470 -13.68 -24.12 -8.39
N LEU A 471 -14.13 -23.03 -7.76
CA LEU A 471 -13.37 -22.35 -6.71
C LEU A 471 -13.20 -23.24 -5.47
N LEU A 472 -14.27 -23.89 -5.02
CA LEU A 472 -14.25 -24.74 -3.83
C LEU A 472 -13.51 -26.06 -4.05
N ALA A 473 -13.42 -26.54 -5.30
CA ALA A 473 -12.57 -27.69 -5.63
C ALA A 473 -11.08 -27.35 -5.51
N ALA A 474 -10.68 -26.13 -5.88
CA ALA A 474 -9.30 -25.66 -5.76
C ALA A 474 -8.92 -25.31 -4.31
N ASP A 475 -9.86 -24.77 -3.53
CA ASP A 475 -9.66 -24.35 -2.13
C ASP A 475 -10.89 -24.67 -1.25
N PRO A 476 -11.05 -25.93 -0.79
CA PRO A 476 -12.25 -26.39 -0.08
C PRO A 476 -12.47 -25.68 1.26
N LEU A 477 -13.71 -25.22 1.51
CA LEU A 477 -14.14 -24.79 2.84
C LEU A 477 -14.37 -26.02 3.75
N THR A 478 -14.20 -25.86 5.05
CA THR A 478 -14.29 -26.97 6.02
C THR A 478 -15.74 -27.27 6.42
N GLY A 479 -16.26 -28.47 6.17
CA GLY A 479 -17.57 -28.90 6.69
C GLY A 479 -18.78 -28.49 5.83
N GLU A 480 -19.89 -28.07 6.44
CA GLU A 480 -21.14 -27.68 5.74
C GLU A 480 -21.04 -26.37 4.92
N ASP A 481 -19.86 -25.75 4.93
CA ASP A 481 -19.53 -24.45 4.37
C ASP A 481 -19.67 -24.35 2.84
N ASN A 482 -19.55 -25.45 2.11
CA ASN A 482 -19.70 -25.43 0.65
C ASN A 482 -21.11 -24.99 0.25
N SER A 483 -22.13 -25.62 0.84
CA SER A 483 -23.53 -25.26 0.58
C SER A 483 -23.84 -23.82 1.02
N PHE A 484 -23.17 -23.36 2.08
CA PHE A 484 -23.27 -21.99 2.55
C PHE A 484 -22.75 -20.99 1.51
N PHE A 485 -21.59 -21.25 0.92
CA PHE A 485 -20.99 -20.36 -0.07
C PHE A 485 -21.83 -20.26 -1.34
N HIS A 486 -22.40 -21.35 -1.85
CA HIS A 486 -23.34 -21.28 -2.98
C HIS A 486 -24.52 -20.36 -2.68
N ARG A 487 -25.15 -20.50 -1.51
CA ARG A 487 -26.28 -19.64 -1.11
C ARG A 487 -25.87 -18.18 -0.99
N LEU A 488 -24.68 -17.91 -0.45
CA LEU A 488 -24.11 -16.57 -0.35
C LEU A 488 -23.90 -15.97 -1.75
N LEU A 489 -23.28 -16.71 -2.67
CA LEU A 489 -23.04 -16.28 -4.04
C LEU A 489 -24.34 -15.96 -4.79
N LEU A 490 -25.33 -16.86 -4.73
CA LEU A 490 -26.63 -16.68 -5.38
C LEU A 490 -27.36 -15.43 -4.85
N ALA A 491 -27.33 -15.21 -3.53
CA ALA A 491 -27.92 -14.04 -2.89
C ALA A 491 -27.18 -12.75 -3.24
N THR A 492 -25.84 -12.77 -3.28
CA THR A 492 -25.02 -11.63 -3.69
C THR A 492 -25.31 -11.25 -5.14
N ALA A 493 -25.28 -12.19 -6.07
CA ALA A 493 -25.61 -11.94 -7.47
C ALA A 493 -27.04 -11.37 -7.63
N TRP A 494 -27.99 -11.85 -6.82
CA TRP A 494 -29.35 -11.33 -6.84
C TRP A 494 -29.40 -9.91 -6.28
N GLN A 495 -28.66 -9.64 -5.21
CA GLN A 495 -28.58 -8.32 -4.62
C GLN A 495 -27.95 -7.29 -5.56
N GLU A 496 -26.92 -7.67 -6.30
CA GLU A 496 -26.14 -6.76 -7.16
C GLU A 496 -26.83 -6.44 -8.49
N SER A 497 -27.36 -7.44 -9.21
CA SER A 497 -27.86 -7.22 -10.59
C SER A 497 -29.21 -7.85 -10.88
N CYS A 498 -29.77 -8.59 -9.92
CA CYS A 498 -30.80 -9.58 -10.19
C CYS A 498 -30.41 -10.53 -11.31
N TRP A 499 -29.16 -11.01 -11.28
CA TRP A 499 -28.60 -12.00 -12.21
C TRP A 499 -28.49 -11.54 -13.66
N ARG A 500 -28.33 -10.22 -13.90
CA ARG A 500 -28.18 -9.64 -15.24
C ARG A 500 -26.76 -9.22 -15.51
N GLN A 501 -26.18 -9.73 -16.60
CA GLN A 501 -24.98 -9.14 -17.18
C GLN A 501 -25.32 -8.00 -18.15
N PHE A 502 -26.46 -8.07 -18.83
CA PHE A 502 -26.82 -7.17 -19.93
C PHE A 502 -28.22 -6.59 -19.78
N ILE A 503 -28.41 -5.42 -20.37
CA ILE A 503 -29.70 -4.74 -20.52
C ILE A 503 -29.90 -4.30 -21.96
N VAL A 504 -31.15 -4.23 -22.40
CA VAL A 504 -31.52 -3.69 -23.71
C VAL A 504 -32.21 -2.35 -23.49
N GLN A 505 -31.68 -1.30 -24.12
CA GLN A 505 -32.22 0.05 -24.07
C GLN A 505 -32.15 0.67 -25.46
N ASP A 506 -33.28 1.22 -25.93
CA ASP A 506 -33.37 1.91 -27.24
C ASP A 506 -32.86 1.07 -28.43
N GLY A 507 -33.17 -0.24 -28.42
CA GLY A 507 -32.73 -1.16 -29.48
C GLY A 507 -31.24 -1.53 -29.42
N LYS A 508 -30.53 -1.14 -28.35
CA LYS A 508 -29.11 -1.43 -28.16
C LYS A 508 -28.88 -2.32 -26.95
N LEU A 509 -27.96 -3.25 -27.10
CA LEU A 509 -27.46 -4.09 -26.03
C LEU A 509 -26.34 -3.37 -25.28
N ARG A 510 -26.44 -3.31 -23.96
CA ARG A 510 -25.41 -2.76 -23.07
C ARG A 510 -25.07 -3.78 -22.00
N TYR A 511 -23.81 -3.82 -21.56
CA TYR A 511 -23.52 -4.46 -20.27
C TYR A 511 -24.13 -3.64 -19.14
N LEU A 512 -24.51 -4.32 -18.06
CA LEU A 512 -25.04 -3.69 -16.88
C LEU A 512 -23.93 -2.87 -16.23
N ILE A 513 -24.19 -1.59 -16.03
CA ILE A 513 -23.30 -0.67 -15.35
C ILE A 513 -24.08 0.04 -14.25
N SER A 514 -23.46 0.21 -13.09
CA SER A 514 -24.08 0.90 -11.95
C SER A 514 -24.44 2.36 -12.30
N TYR A 515 -25.36 2.96 -11.54
CA TYR A 515 -25.83 4.33 -11.78
C TYR A 515 -24.69 5.37 -11.80
N ASN A 516 -23.67 5.15 -10.97
CA ASN A 516 -22.47 5.97 -10.85
C ASN A 516 -21.33 5.56 -11.79
N ARG A 517 -21.59 4.62 -12.72
CA ARG A 517 -20.67 4.21 -13.78
C ARG A 517 -19.34 3.63 -13.30
N SER A 518 -19.34 2.91 -12.18
CA SER A 518 -18.13 2.33 -11.59
C SER A 518 -18.09 0.82 -11.59
N SER A 519 -19.25 0.17 -11.50
CA SER A 519 -19.39 -1.27 -11.30
C SER A 519 -20.07 -1.91 -12.49
N VAL A 520 -19.58 -3.07 -12.94
CA VAL A 520 -20.03 -3.71 -14.18
C VAL A 520 -20.43 -5.17 -14.03
N GLY A 521 -21.38 -5.57 -14.88
CA GLY A 521 -21.81 -6.93 -15.10
C GLY A 521 -22.64 -7.53 -13.96
N LEU A 522 -22.83 -8.84 -14.01
CA LEU A 522 -23.71 -9.59 -13.13
C LEU A 522 -23.33 -9.46 -11.65
N MET A 523 -22.04 -9.45 -11.36
CA MET A 523 -21.52 -9.33 -10.00
C MET A 523 -21.21 -7.88 -9.60
N GLN A 524 -21.52 -6.89 -10.44
CA GLN A 524 -21.30 -5.45 -10.19
C GLN A 524 -19.90 -5.13 -9.65
N ILE A 525 -18.87 -5.63 -10.32
CA ILE A 525 -17.48 -5.48 -9.89
C ILE A 525 -17.00 -4.08 -10.20
N ASN A 526 -16.51 -3.37 -9.19
CA ASN A 526 -16.01 -2.00 -9.32
C ASN A 526 -14.65 -1.98 -10.04
N GLU A 527 -14.63 -1.40 -11.24
CA GLU A 527 -13.45 -1.38 -12.13
C GLU A 527 -12.27 -0.64 -11.49
N ARG A 528 -12.55 0.41 -10.73
CA ARG A 528 -11.53 1.27 -10.09
C ARG A 528 -10.91 0.58 -8.88
N VAL A 529 -11.71 -0.08 -8.06
CA VAL A 529 -11.23 -0.81 -6.87
C VAL A 529 -10.37 -1.99 -7.28
N TRP A 530 -10.78 -2.70 -8.34
CA TRP A 530 -10.18 -3.97 -8.75
C TRP A 530 -9.22 -3.86 -9.94
N ARG A 531 -8.85 -2.63 -10.33
CA ARG A 531 -7.84 -2.36 -11.37
C ARG A 531 -6.52 -3.08 -11.06
N GLY A 532 -5.81 -3.52 -12.09
CA GLY A 532 -4.55 -4.25 -11.94
C GLY A 532 -4.70 -5.70 -11.50
N ILE A 533 -5.89 -6.11 -11.02
CA ILE A 533 -6.15 -7.45 -10.48
C ILE A 533 -7.07 -8.27 -11.40
N TYR A 534 -7.98 -7.59 -12.12
CA TYR A 534 -8.91 -8.19 -13.08
C TYR A 534 -8.93 -7.39 -14.39
N ARG A 535 -9.14 -8.07 -15.52
CA ARG A 535 -9.23 -7.44 -16.83
C ARG A 535 -10.61 -6.80 -17.06
N VAL A 536 -10.63 -5.48 -17.19
CA VAL A 536 -11.87 -4.69 -17.24
C VAL A 536 -12.75 -5.02 -18.44
N GLU A 537 -12.16 -5.21 -19.63
CA GLU A 537 -12.93 -5.50 -20.85
C GLU A 537 -13.68 -6.83 -20.74
N SER A 538 -13.07 -7.81 -20.08
CA SER A 538 -13.66 -9.12 -19.79
C SER A 538 -14.76 -9.02 -18.73
N LEU A 539 -14.59 -8.18 -17.70
CA LEU A 539 -15.65 -7.93 -16.69
C LEU A 539 -16.94 -7.39 -17.32
N ARG A 540 -16.83 -6.61 -18.40
CA ARG A 540 -17.96 -5.98 -19.11
C ARG A 540 -18.71 -6.95 -20.03
N TRP A 541 -18.00 -7.67 -20.90
CA TRP A 541 -18.64 -8.43 -21.99
C TRP A 541 -18.65 -9.95 -21.78
N ASN A 542 -17.83 -10.48 -20.88
CA ASN A 542 -17.77 -11.91 -20.60
C ASN A 542 -18.45 -12.23 -19.26
N ILE A 543 -19.72 -12.68 -19.32
CA ILE A 543 -20.48 -13.06 -18.12
C ILE A 543 -19.79 -14.15 -17.30
N GLY A 544 -19.11 -15.09 -17.94
CA GLY A 544 -18.38 -16.15 -17.24
C GLY A 544 -17.18 -15.60 -16.48
N TYR A 545 -16.41 -14.70 -17.10
CA TYR A 545 -15.32 -14.00 -16.44
C TYR A 545 -15.81 -13.14 -15.27
N ASN A 546 -16.89 -12.38 -15.47
CA ASN A 546 -17.51 -11.55 -14.42
C ASN A 546 -17.97 -12.38 -13.22
N VAL A 547 -18.65 -13.51 -13.47
CA VAL A 547 -19.07 -14.45 -12.42
C VAL A 547 -17.88 -15.04 -11.69
N LYS A 548 -16.85 -15.52 -12.39
CA LYS A 548 -15.64 -16.09 -11.76
C LYS A 548 -14.93 -15.05 -10.89
N ALA A 549 -14.71 -13.84 -11.42
CA ALA A 549 -14.08 -12.75 -10.69
C ALA A 549 -14.89 -12.36 -9.43
N GLY A 550 -16.21 -12.21 -9.56
CA GLY A 550 -17.07 -11.86 -8.42
C GLY A 550 -17.12 -12.98 -7.37
N THR A 551 -17.04 -14.24 -7.81
CA THR A 551 -16.98 -15.41 -6.92
C THR A 551 -15.67 -15.41 -6.12
N GLU A 552 -14.53 -15.15 -6.76
CA GLU A 552 -13.23 -15.00 -6.07
C GLU A 552 -13.23 -13.84 -5.08
N ILE A 553 -13.75 -12.67 -5.48
CA ILE A 553 -13.83 -11.48 -4.62
C ILE A 553 -14.70 -11.76 -3.38
N LEU A 554 -15.85 -12.41 -3.57
CA LEU A 554 -16.75 -12.77 -2.47
C LEU A 554 -16.11 -13.80 -1.53
N ASN A 555 -15.43 -14.81 -2.09
CA ASN A 555 -14.69 -15.80 -1.31
C ASN A 555 -13.53 -15.15 -0.53
N LEU A 556 -12.82 -14.20 -1.15
CA LEU A 556 -11.78 -13.42 -0.49
C LEU A 556 -12.36 -12.72 0.75
N TYR A 557 -13.44 -11.95 0.61
CA TYR A 557 -14.04 -11.25 1.75
C TYR A 557 -14.55 -12.22 2.83
N LEU A 558 -15.13 -13.34 2.41
CA LEU A 558 -15.61 -14.37 3.33
C LEU A 558 -14.46 -15.00 4.14
N ARG A 559 -13.44 -15.54 3.47
CA ARG A 559 -12.37 -16.33 4.10
C ARG A 559 -11.32 -15.48 4.79
N THR A 560 -10.93 -14.39 4.14
CA THR A 560 -9.83 -13.56 4.60
C THR A 560 -10.24 -12.70 5.79
N PHE A 561 -11.53 -12.33 5.87
CA PHE A 561 -12.04 -11.41 6.88
C PHE A 561 -13.21 -12.00 7.69
N ALA A 562 -14.36 -12.29 7.06
CA ALA A 562 -15.60 -12.58 7.81
C ALA A 562 -15.53 -13.83 8.71
N LEU A 563 -15.08 -14.97 8.16
CA LEU A 563 -14.98 -16.23 8.91
C LEU A 563 -13.93 -16.18 10.01
N LYS A 564 -12.80 -15.51 9.75
CA LYS A 564 -11.70 -15.40 10.73
C LYS A 564 -12.08 -14.54 11.92
N GLU A 565 -12.79 -13.44 11.68
CA GLU A 565 -13.18 -12.53 12.76
C GLU A 565 -14.35 -13.06 13.57
N ILE A 566 -15.39 -13.60 12.91
CA ILE A 566 -16.63 -14.00 13.60
C ILE A 566 -16.51 -15.40 14.20
N ASN A 567 -15.78 -16.31 13.55
CA ASN A 567 -15.62 -17.71 13.95
C ASN A 567 -16.96 -18.38 14.35
N PRO A 568 -17.93 -18.47 13.42
CA PRO A 568 -19.31 -18.82 13.74
C PRO A 568 -19.42 -20.24 14.30
N ARG A 569 -20.25 -20.41 15.34
CA ARG A 569 -20.57 -21.72 15.97
C ARG A 569 -22.06 -22.05 15.91
N THR A 570 -22.87 -21.10 15.48
CA THR A 570 -24.34 -21.24 15.39
C THR A 570 -24.84 -20.82 14.01
N PRO A 571 -26.02 -21.31 13.56
CA PRO A 571 -26.63 -20.85 12.32
C PRO A 571 -26.89 -19.34 12.26
N ALA A 572 -27.21 -18.71 13.40
CA ALA A 572 -27.44 -17.26 13.47
C ALA A 572 -26.14 -16.45 13.29
N GLU A 573 -25.02 -16.96 13.81
CA GLU A 573 -23.69 -16.38 13.55
C GLU A 573 -23.30 -16.57 12.09
N LEU A 574 -23.63 -17.71 11.47
CA LEU A 574 -23.38 -17.96 10.06
C LEU A 574 -24.20 -17.01 9.15
N ASP A 575 -25.45 -16.72 9.50
CA ASP A 575 -26.23 -15.66 8.84
C ASP A 575 -25.55 -14.29 8.99
N THR A 576 -24.93 -14.03 10.14
CA THR A 576 -24.14 -12.80 10.37
C THR A 576 -22.91 -12.75 9.49
N VAL A 577 -22.19 -13.88 9.33
CA VAL A 577 -21.06 -14.00 8.39
C VAL A 577 -21.50 -13.67 6.96
N ALA A 578 -22.64 -14.20 6.50
CA ALA A 578 -23.16 -13.88 5.17
C ALA A 578 -23.40 -12.37 4.99
N GLN A 579 -24.06 -11.72 5.96
CA GLN A 579 -24.32 -10.29 5.89
C GLN A 579 -23.03 -9.45 5.91
N VAL A 580 -22.04 -9.83 6.74
CA VAL A 580 -20.75 -9.14 6.83
C VAL A 580 -19.93 -9.33 5.55
N ALA A 581 -19.89 -10.55 5.01
CA ALA A 581 -19.23 -10.83 3.74
C ALA A 581 -19.83 -9.98 2.60
N TYR A 582 -21.16 -9.87 2.54
CA TYR A 582 -21.83 -9.00 1.58
C TYR A 582 -21.54 -7.51 1.82
N ALA A 583 -21.58 -7.05 3.08
CA ALA A 583 -21.26 -5.66 3.41
C ALA A 583 -19.84 -5.29 2.95
N MET A 584 -18.87 -6.19 3.12
CA MET A 584 -17.50 -5.99 2.60
C MET A 584 -17.42 -6.11 1.07
N TYR A 585 -18.18 -7.01 0.45
CA TYR A 585 -18.28 -7.08 -1.01
C TYR A 585 -18.72 -5.72 -1.60
N ASN A 586 -19.69 -5.07 -0.95
CA ASN A 586 -20.25 -3.80 -1.38
C ASN A 586 -19.37 -2.58 -1.05
N GLY A 587 -18.67 -2.57 0.10
CA GLY A 587 -17.98 -1.38 0.61
C GLY A 587 -16.56 -1.55 1.13
N GLY A 588 -15.93 -2.71 0.88
CA GLY A 588 -14.55 -3.02 1.24
C GLY A 588 -14.34 -3.55 2.66
N PRO A 589 -13.09 -3.92 3.02
CA PRO A 589 -12.76 -4.54 4.31
C PRO A 589 -13.22 -3.72 5.52
N GLY A 590 -13.13 -2.38 5.44
CA GLY A 590 -13.56 -1.47 6.50
C GLY A 590 -15.05 -1.55 6.87
N GLN A 591 -15.89 -2.23 6.07
CA GLN A 591 -17.28 -2.50 6.42
C GLN A 591 -17.46 -3.55 7.51
N LEU A 592 -16.47 -4.39 7.78
CA LEU A 592 -16.57 -5.41 8.83
C LEU A 592 -16.93 -4.80 10.18
N LYS A 593 -16.11 -3.84 10.64
CA LYS A 593 -16.35 -3.16 11.93
C LYS A 593 -17.62 -2.31 11.89
N LYS A 594 -17.81 -1.53 10.82
CA LYS A 594 -18.97 -0.63 10.64
C LYS A 594 -20.28 -1.42 10.65
N PHE A 595 -20.35 -2.56 9.99
CA PHE A 595 -21.53 -3.42 9.98
C PHE A 595 -21.82 -3.99 11.37
N MET A 596 -20.79 -4.48 12.07
CA MET A 596 -20.97 -5.03 13.43
C MET A 596 -21.43 -3.96 14.43
N GLU A 597 -21.02 -2.71 14.25
CA GLU A 597 -21.55 -1.56 15.00
C GLU A 597 -23.02 -1.30 14.67
N ARG A 598 -23.39 -1.22 13.38
CA ARG A 598 -24.79 -1.06 12.94
C ARG A 598 -25.69 -2.17 13.48
N LYS A 599 -25.22 -3.42 13.44
CA LYS A 599 -25.98 -4.59 13.92
C LYS A 599 -26.21 -4.53 15.43
N ARG A 600 -25.19 -4.21 16.22
CA ARG A 600 -25.31 -4.02 17.68
C ARG A 600 -26.25 -2.87 18.05
N GLY A 601 -26.24 -1.79 17.27
CA GLY A 601 -27.11 -0.63 17.46
C GLY A 601 -28.51 -0.76 16.85
N ASN A 602 -28.87 -1.91 16.26
CA ASN A 602 -30.12 -2.11 15.49
C ASN A 602 -30.37 -1.03 14.41
N ALA A 603 -29.30 -0.55 13.78
CA ALA A 603 -29.29 0.54 12.80
C ALA A 603 -28.82 0.04 11.42
N LEU A 604 -29.26 -1.17 11.03
CA LEU A 604 -28.91 -1.75 9.73
C LEU A 604 -29.46 -0.91 8.57
N TYR A 605 -28.65 -0.77 7.52
CA TYR A 605 -29.06 -0.07 6.31
C TYR A 605 -30.17 -0.84 5.57
N LYS A 606 -30.83 -0.17 4.63
CA LYS A 606 -31.82 -0.82 3.77
C LYS A 606 -31.19 -1.96 2.96
N SER A 607 -29.98 -1.76 2.43
CA SER A 607 -29.20 -2.79 1.72
C SER A 607 -28.92 -4.01 2.60
N ASP A 608 -28.48 -3.80 3.85
CA ASP A 608 -28.20 -4.88 4.82
C ASP A 608 -29.44 -5.77 5.07
N ARG A 609 -30.64 -5.17 5.15
CA ARG A 609 -31.91 -5.87 5.34
C ARG A 609 -32.37 -6.62 4.09
N LEU A 610 -32.35 -5.95 2.94
CA LEU A 610 -32.72 -6.55 1.65
C LEU A 610 -31.82 -7.73 1.30
N PHE A 611 -30.52 -7.64 1.60
CA PHE A 611 -29.62 -8.76 1.40
C PHE A 611 -30.00 -9.96 2.27
N LEU A 612 -30.34 -9.75 3.55
CA LEU A 612 -30.76 -10.81 4.45
C LEU A 612 -32.05 -11.51 3.96
N GLU A 613 -33.00 -10.76 3.41
CA GLU A 613 -34.22 -11.31 2.79
C GLU A 613 -33.87 -12.22 1.61
N LYS A 614 -33.03 -11.76 0.69
CA LYS A 614 -32.57 -12.53 -0.48
C LYS A 614 -31.76 -13.76 -0.08
N TYR A 615 -30.89 -13.63 0.92
CA TYR A 615 -30.12 -14.75 1.46
C TYR A 615 -31.03 -15.81 2.09
N THR A 616 -32.06 -15.38 2.81
CA THR A 616 -33.07 -16.29 3.37
C THR A 616 -33.89 -16.99 2.28
N ALA A 617 -34.25 -16.27 1.21
CA ALA A 617 -34.90 -16.86 0.04
C ALA A 617 -33.99 -17.89 -0.67
N ALA A 618 -32.70 -17.59 -0.84
CA ALA A 618 -31.70 -18.50 -1.39
C ALA A 618 -31.53 -19.76 -0.52
N LYS A 619 -31.54 -19.64 0.82
CA LYS A 619 -31.57 -20.79 1.76
C LYS A 619 -32.77 -21.70 1.52
N ALA A 620 -33.93 -21.13 1.21
CA ALA A 620 -35.14 -21.88 0.91
C ALA A 620 -35.24 -22.36 -0.55
N GLY A 621 -34.24 -22.06 -1.41
CA GLY A 621 -34.30 -22.34 -2.84
C GLY A 621 -35.39 -21.57 -3.60
N ARG A 622 -35.90 -20.47 -3.03
CA ARG A 622 -36.99 -19.66 -3.60
C ARG A 622 -36.42 -18.49 -4.40
N PHE A 623 -36.69 -18.48 -5.70
CA PHE A 623 -36.25 -17.44 -6.65
C PHE A 623 -37.42 -16.85 -7.45
N THR A 624 -38.65 -16.94 -6.94
CA THR A 624 -39.82 -16.37 -7.61
C THR A 624 -39.78 -14.85 -7.67
N GLU A 625 -39.28 -14.18 -6.63
CA GLU A 625 -39.11 -12.72 -6.64
C GLU A 625 -37.94 -12.28 -7.55
N LEU A 626 -37.01 -13.18 -7.89
CA LEU A 626 -35.95 -12.90 -8.87
C LEU A 626 -36.54 -12.66 -10.27
N ALA A 627 -37.56 -13.43 -10.68
CA ALA A 627 -38.22 -13.24 -11.97
C ALA A 627 -38.90 -11.85 -12.08
N HIS A 628 -39.52 -11.40 -10.98
CA HIS A 628 -40.09 -10.05 -10.86
C HIS A 628 -38.98 -9.00 -10.97
N CYS A 629 -37.89 -9.18 -10.19
CA CYS A 629 -36.76 -8.27 -10.28
C CYS A 629 -36.19 -8.21 -11.69
N LEU A 630 -36.05 -9.35 -12.40
CA LEU A 630 -35.51 -9.49 -13.76
C LEU A 630 -36.35 -8.80 -14.83
N THR A 631 -37.67 -8.87 -14.72
CA THR A 631 -38.61 -8.38 -15.74
C THR A 631 -39.16 -6.98 -15.44
N GLY A 632 -38.97 -6.48 -14.22
CA GLY A 632 -39.49 -5.17 -13.80
C GLY A 632 -41.01 -5.14 -13.58
N ASN A 633 -41.64 -6.31 -13.46
CA ASN A 633 -43.06 -6.50 -13.19
C ASN A 633 -43.31 -6.97 -11.76
#